data_AF-A0AA39CZD5-F1
#
_entry.id   AF-A0AA39CZD5-F1
#
_cell.length_a   1.000
_cell.length_b   1.000
_cell.length_c   1.000
_cell.angle_alpha   90.00
_cell.angle_beta   90.00
_cell.angle_gamma   90.00
#
_symmetry.space_group_name_H-M   'P 1'
#
loop_
_entity.id
_entity.type
_entity.pdbx_description
1 polymer ?
#
loop_
_entity_poly.entity_id
_entity_poly.type
_entity_poly.pdbx_seq_one_letter_code
_entity_poly.pdbx_strand_id
1 'polypeptide(L)'
;MASKKEGDVVFSFNGKYVSWAHTVVAYAAFIGAFIVGVSLHYHKIVQNEHYGYPDEWFPSVSSTIGDRYPERSVFMVFIAITSGPRFALVGLWYMLTRRPNTSLPGIIAATGLFRTLTCGGWTYVTSTDDHDWHDIFMISYLVATLPWTLGCLALSPPNPTAIRYRKILASLFFGTLVPLVYWFIQHKVHKRAGAYTIYSFFEWSLILFDVAFDAVTAIDFQTFELVVRDVKGLSRGDAKLLKESVKEKDHDNSLIQTSTFEGPYYWPAILDALAEILHGYFFWSILTSLGVLVWYFPLWHMGISGYEVMVMSTISPLTLGIPFIRSLCIKYNRWIHMSTMAGLLAWLVKDPANRLFTVGFAVWMGCLGWSAEWYAERRNSARLQRRILAWSIGLILSSISKFANHTNNPVWPILHAGIGGWNKTALVVALFAIWRSTRPATTSGGDYVPHNAKKGSSLLAGLGFGGLMFATHSLLSDSSTMILWVWEGYPVRGPLAAPHGAVTLICMSAGLFLGIALPGFFGSWTAFGLGAVGAALLTLYSNWTGYYGGLLLAFYIMGVAPVIISSAVQHNPASTFGFGFFCYNIMVLFHVWVVAYAFVPGGPLVREHTDWVMITTMLMIGAGVFSALITNSTHKQKSTSSPRGRKQSAYFLHILLALQLLTGSIAYLRFPTNDYVPYHKDEKLITAGIWTIHFSLDNDMWSSERRMRDAIKELELDVVGLLESDLQRIIMGNRDTTQYLAEDLGMYVDYGPGPNKHTWGSALLSKFPIVNSTHHLLPSPVGELAPAIEATLDVYGTMVDVFVFHSGQEEDPEDRRLQSEYLAKAMKASPRPAILLSYLVVKPTEGNYNTYVGEKSGMHDIDVSDWDRWCEYILYKDIKRVGYARVSRGTITDTEIQVGKFVVGEPASYSNDRISEDQVPPGRRFPALFRGEGVRGHRYHVFDEPWYYA
;
A
#
# COMPACT_ATOMS: atom_id res chain seq x y z
N MET A 1 -10.37 40.27 54.37
CA MET A 1 -9.10 39.62 53.99
C MET A 1 -9.34 38.12 53.93
N ALA A 2 -9.50 37.57 52.72
CA ALA A 2 -9.60 36.12 52.50
C ALA A 2 -8.28 35.66 51.86
N SER A 3 -7.68 34.61 52.42
CA SER A 3 -6.36 34.10 52.03
C SER A 3 -6.34 33.71 50.55
N LYS A 4 -5.34 34.20 49.81
CA LYS A 4 -4.97 33.66 48.49
C LYS A 4 -4.75 32.16 48.64
N LYS A 5 -5.62 31.34 48.04
CA LYS A 5 -5.37 29.90 47.90
C LYS A 5 -4.19 29.74 46.96
N GLU A 6 -3.05 29.28 47.47
CA GLU A 6 -1.92 28.87 46.65
C GLU A 6 -2.34 27.67 45.80
N GLY A 7 -2.16 27.74 44.48
CA GLY A 7 -2.46 26.63 43.58
C GLY A 7 -1.52 25.44 43.81
N ASP A 8 -2.04 24.22 43.63
CA ASP A 8 -1.33 22.97 43.89
C ASP A 8 -0.19 22.75 42.88
N VAL A 9 0.89 22.13 43.35
CA VAL A 9 2.02 21.69 42.51
C VAL A 9 1.65 20.41 41.78
N VAL A 10 1.63 20.44 40.44
CA VAL A 10 1.35 19.28 39.57
C VAL A 10 2.60 18.45 39.34
N PHE A 11 3.74 19.12 39.19
CA PHE A 11 5.03 18.50 38.91
C PHE A 11 6.13 19.46 39.35
N SER A 12 7.15 18.95 40.03
CA SER A 12 8.37 19.72 40.29
C SER A 12 9.62 18.90 40.04
N PHE A 13 10.65 19.55 39.51
CA PHE A 13 11.97 18.96 39.34
C PHE A 13 13.07 20.01 39.47
N ASN A 14 14.26 19.58 39.84
CA ASN A 14 15.39 20.48 40.06
C ASN A 14 15.95 21.01 38.73
N GLY A 15 16.28 22.30 38.67
CA GLY A 15 16.79 22.97 37.47
C GLY A 15 18.07 22.34 36.90
N LYS A 16 18.88 21.65 37.73
CA LYS A 16 20.09 20.96 37.28
C LYS A 16 19.84 19.95 36.16
N TYR A 17 18.66 19.34 36.10
CA TYR A 17 18.33 18.35 35.07
C TYR A 17 18.21 18.98 33.68
N VAL A 18 17.93 20.29 33.57
CA VAL A 18 17.95 21.00 32.28
C VAL A 18 19.39 21.06 31.73
N SER A 19 20.36 21.39 32.57
CA SER A 19 21.78 21.41 32.19
C SER A 19 22.30 20.02 31.84
N TRP A 20 21.91 18.99 32.61
CA TRP A 20 22.28 17.60 32.30
C TRP A 20 21.64 17.12 31.00
N ALA A 21 20.37 17.39 30.76
CA ALA A 21 19.69 17.04 29.51
C ALA A 21 20.36 17.70 28.30
N HIS A 22 20.66 19.00 28.38
CA HIS A 22 21.43 19.70 27.35
C HIS A 22 22.78 19.00 27.09
N THR A 23 23.56 18.77 28.14
CA THR A 23 24.93 18.24 28.03
C THR A 23 24.97 16.82 27.46
N VAL A 24 24.12 15.93 27.98
CA VAL A 24 24.08 14.52 27.56
C VAL A 24 23.64 14.40 26.11
N VAL A 25 22.57 15.11 25.72
CA VAL A 25 22.04 15.03 24.35
C VAL A 25 22.99 15.71 23.36
N ALA A 26 23.62 16.84 23.73
CA ALA A 26 24.62 17.49 22.88
C ALA A 26 25.82 16.57 22.62
N TYR A 27 26.39 15.94 23.65
CA TYR A 27 27.49 14.99 23.44
C TYR A 27 27.04 13.73 22.69
N ALA A 28 25.82 13.24 22.91
CA ALA A 28 25.28 12.12 22.14
C ALA A 28 25.19 12.46 20.64
N ALA A 29 24.92 13.70 20.26
CA ALA A 29 24.92 14.14 18.86
C ALA A 29 26.30 13.96 18.22
N PHE A 30 27.34 14.52 18.84
CA PHE A 30 28.70 14.48 18.32
C PHE A 30 29.32 13.08 18.36
N ILE A 31 29.16 12.35 19.48
CA ILE A 31 29.67 10.98 19.62
C ILE A 31 28.92 10.02 18.71
N GLY A 32 27.60 10.16 18.61
CA GLY A 32 26.77 9.33 17.72
C GLY A 32 27.17 9.51 16.25
N ALA A 33 27.34 10.75 15.81
CA ALA A 33 27.82 11.05 14.46
C ALA A 33 29.23 10.49 14.22
N PHE A 34 30.14 10.64 15.17
CA PHE A 34 31.50 10.08 15.08
C PHE A 34 31.51 8.55 14.94
N ILE A 35 30.77 7.83 15.78
CA ILE A 35 30.69 6.36 15.73
C ILE A 35 30.13 5.89 14.39
N VAL A 36 29.05 6.54 13.92
CA VAL A 36 28.41 6.17 12.65
C VAL A 36 29.32 6.51 11.46
N GLY A 37 29.93 7.70 11.47
CA GLY A 37 30.84 8.13 10.42
C GLY A 37 32.09 7.26 10.31
N VAL A 38 32.72 6.91 11.44
CA VAL A 38 33.88 6.00 11.45
C VAL A 38 33.49 4.58 11.04
N SER A 39 32.30 4.09 11.40
CA SER A 39 31.89 2.72 11.03
C SER A 39 31.50 2.57 9.56
N LEU A 40 30.95 3.61 8.92
CA LEU A 40 30.42 3.52 7.56
C LEU A 40 31.28 4.23 6.51
N HIS A 41 31.88 5.37 6.86
CA HIS A 41 32.49 6.29 5.91
C HIS A 41 33.90 6.73 6.28
N TYR A 42 34.64 5.96 7.09
CA TYR A 42 35.98 6.29 7.62
C TYR A 42 36.90 6.97 6.59
N HIS A 43 37.24 6.29 5.48
CA HIS A 43 38.16 6.83 4.47
C HIS A 43 37.68 8.13 3.82
N LYS A 44 36.37 8.37 3.78
CA LYS A 44 35.78 9.58 3.19
C LYS A 44 35.82 10.75 4.17
N ILE A 45 35.60 10.52 5.46
CA ILE A 45 35.54 11.59 6.46
C ILE A 45 36.93 12.02 6.97
N VAL A 46 37.96 11.17 6.80
CA VAL A 46 39.36 11.54 7.12
C VAL A 46 40.09 12.21 5.95
N GLN A 47 39.47 12.26 4.77
CA GLN A 47 40.08 12.83 3.57
C GLN A 47 39.92 14.36 3.56
N ASN A 48 41.01 15.07 3.23
CA ASN A 48 40.97 16.50 2.93
C ASN A 48 41.20 16.76 1.43
N GLU A 49 41.29 18.03 1.01
CA GLU A 49 41.46 18.43 -0.40
C GLU A 49 42.75 17.93 -1.07
N HIS A 50 43.73 17.46 -0.31
CA HIS A 50 45.08 17.14 -0.80
C HIS A 50 45.58 15.75 -0.39
N TYR A 51 45.19 15.26 0.79
CA TYR A 51 45.64 14.02 1.40
C TYR A 51 44.48 13.23 1.98
N GLY A 52 44.65 11.92 2.07
CA GLY A 52 43.72 11.00 2.75
C GLY A 52 44.51 9.98 3.55
N TYR A 53 43.84 8.89 3.95
CA TYR A 53 44.51 7.79 4.63
C TYR A 53 45.66 7.22 3.78
N PRO A 54 46.87 6.95 4.33
CA PRO A 54 47.21 6.88 5.76
C PRO A 54 47.74 8.17 6.39
N ASP A 55 48.02 9.21 5.60
CA ASP A 55 48.59 10.46 6.10
C ASP A 55 47.62 11.21 7.01
N GLU A 56 46.33 11.18 6.64
CA GLU A 56 45.22 11.69 7.44
C GLU A 56 44.37 10.53 7.97
N TRP A 57 44.20 10.47 9.28
CA TRP A 57 43.59 9.32 9.95
C TRP A 57 42.58 9.69 11.05
N PHE A 58 42.39 10.98 11.35
CA PHE A 58 41.35 11.44 12.27
C PHE A 58 40.45 12.49 11.62
N PRO A 59 39.11 12.30 11.60
CA PRO A 59 38.19 13.16 10.87
C PRO A 59 37.91 14.47 11.60
N SER A 60 37.66 15.54 10.84
CA SER A 60 37.24 16.82 11.41
C SER A 60 35.76 16.75 11.83
N VAL A 61 35.34 17.68 12.70
CA VAL A 61 33.96 17.80 13.17
C VAL A 61 33.04 18.04 11.97
N SER A 62 33.40 18.99 11.09
CA SER A 62 32.59 19.36 9.93
C SER A 62 32.37 18.19 8.96
N SER A 63 33.41 17.40 8.65
CA SER A 63 33.26 16.23 7.76
C SER A 63 32.43 15.11 8.39
N THR A 64 32.49 14.98 9.72
CA THR A 64 31.75 13.95 10.48
C THR A 64 30.25 14.24 10.56
N ILE A 65 29.84 15.52 10.60
CA ILE A 65 28.45 15.90 10.85
C ILE A 65 27.73 16.50 9.64
N GLY A 66 28.45 16.95 8.61
CA GLY A 66 27.91 17.68 7.47
C GLY A 66 27.79 16.88 6.18
N ASP A 67 28.73 15.97 5.92
CA ASP A 67 28.97 15.55 4.53
C ASP A 67 28.12 14.37 4.05
N ARG A 68 27.70 13.48 4.96
CA ARG A 68 27.24 12.13 4.57
C ARG A 68 26.07 11.61 5.40
N TYR A 69 25.20 10.86 4.75
CA TYR A 69 24.14 10.06 5.38
C TYR A 69 24.69 8.66 5.70
N PRO A 70 24.41 8.06 6.87
CA PRO A 70 23.44 8.50 7.90
C PRO A 70 23.98 9.32 9.08
N GLU A 71 25.29 9.51 9.23
CA GLU A 71 25.91 10.22 10.36
C GLU A 71 25.41 11.67 10.53
N ARG A 72 25.21 12.39 9.42
CA ARG A 72 24.57 13.73 9.41
C ARG A 72 23.18 13.70 10.03
N SER A 73 22.35 12.73 9.67
CA SER A 73 20.99 12.62 10.19
C SER A 73 20.98 12.29 11.69
N VAL A 74 21.93 11.46 12.14
CA VAL A 74 22.11 11.16 13.57
C VAL A 74 22.46 12.44 14.34
N PHE A 75 23.42 13.22 13.85
CA PHE A 75 23.77 14.52 14.44
C PHE A 75 22.56 15.46 14.53
N MET A 76 21.88 15.66 13.39
CA MET A 76 20.75 16.60 13.29
C MET A 76 19.58 16.24 14.21
N VAL A 77 19.28 14.95 14.40
CA VAL A 77 18.21 14.50 15.30
C VAL A 77 18.56 14.82 16.76
N PHE A 78 19.77 14.49 17.21
CA PHE A 78 20.17 14.76 18.59
C PHE A 78 20.36 16.27 18.86
N ILE A 79 20.83 17.06 17.89
CA ILE A 79 20.85 18.53 18.02
C ILE A 79 19.43 19.11 18.06
N ALA A 80 18.48 18.58 17.28
CA ALA A 80 17.07 18.98 17.37
C ALA A 80 16.54 18.79 18.80
N ILE A 81 16.83 17.65 19.41
CA ILE A 81 16.43 17.33 20.79
C ILE A 81 17.13 18.25 21.79
N THR A 82 18.39 18.63 21.53
CA THR A 82 19.18 19.54 22.37
C THR A 82 18.58 20.96 22.41
N SER A 83 17.84 21.38 21.38
CA SER A 83 17.26 22.73 21.28
C SER A 83 16.38 23.11 22.47
N GLY A 84 15.48 22.23 22.91
CA GLY A 84 14.58 22.47 24.05
C GLY A 84 15.34 22.74 25.36
N PRO A 85 16.18 21.80 25.82
CA PRO A 85 17.07 22.01 26.96
C PRO A 85 17.98 23.24 26.81
N ARG A 86 18.44 23.56 25.61
CA ARG A 86 19.28 24.73 25.35
C ARG A 86 18.56 26.04 25.63
N PHE A 87 17.37 26.23 25.06
CA PHE A 87 16.56 27.43 25.31
C PHE A 87 16.17 27.54 26.79
N ALA A 88 15.84 26.42 27.43
CA ALA A 88 15.54 26.37 28.86
C ALA A 88 16.77 26.75 29.71
N LEU A 89 17.98 26.30 29.35
CA LEU A 89 19.23 26.67 30.03
C LEU A 89 19.47 28.18 29.97
N VAL A 90 19.35 28.79 28.79
CA VAL A 90 19.50 30.25 28.63
C VAL A 90 18.45 31.01 29.45
N GLY A 91 17.20 30.54 29.44
CA GLY A 91 16.11 31.13 30.22
C GLY A 91 16.33 31.02 31.74
N LEU A 92 16.75 29.86 32.23
CA LEU A 92 17.11 29.65 33.63
C LEU A 92 18.30 30.53 34.05
N TRP A 93 19.30 30.66 33.18
CA TRP A 93 20.46 31.52 33.44
C TRP A 93 20.07 32.99 33.56
N TYR A 94 19.18 33.48 32.69
CA TYR A 94 18.61 34.82 32.80
C TYR A 94 17.87 35.01 34.12
N MET A 95 17.01 34.06 34.50
CA MET A 95 16.25 34.15 35.75
C MET A 95 17.15 34.14 36.99
N LEU A 96 18.26 33.39 36.97
CA LEU A 96 19.25 33.36 38.06
C LEU A 96 19.98 34.69 38.22
N THR A 97 20.30 35.33 37.11
CA THR A 97 21.22 36.48 37.09
C THR A 97 20.48 37.81 37.04
N ARG A 98 19.16 37.81 36.78
CA ARG A 98 18.32 39.01 36.74
C ARG A 98 18.35 39.74 38.10
N ARG A 99 18.81 40.99 38.08
CA ARG A 99 18.75 41.91 39.22
C ARG A 99 18.03 43.20 38.82
N PRO A 100 17.32 43.86 39.75
CA PRO A 100 16.78 45.20 39.49
C PRO A 100 17.92 46.18 39.14
N ASN A 101 17.70 47.08 38.19
CA ASN A 101 18.62 48.13 37.74
C ASN A 101 19.89 47.70 36.98
N THR A 102 19.93 46.52 36.35
CA THR A 102 21.01 46.13 35.41
C THR A 102 20.45 45.50 34.14
N SER A 103 20.97 45.91 32.98
CA SER A 103 20.62 45.35 31.67
C SER A 103 21.52 44.17 31.25
N LEU A 104 22.65 43.96 31.94
CA LEU A 104 23.65 42.95 31.56
C LEU A 104 23.07 41.52 31.48
N PRO A 105 22.25 41.04 32.44
CA PRO A 105 21.60 39.72 32.33
C PRO A 105 20.72 39.58 31.07
N GLY A 106 20.02 40.64 30.68
CA GLY A 106 19.18 40.65 29.48
C GLY A 106 20.01 40.60 28.19
N ILE A 107 21.13 41.33 28.16
CA ILE A 107 22.07 41.31 27.03
C ILE A 107 22.68 39.91 26.89
N ILE A 108 23.13 39.29 27.97
CA ILE A 108 23.70 37.94 27.93
C ILE A 108 22.66 36.90 27.53
N ALA A 109 21.41 37.02 27.99
CA ALA A 109 20.32 36.17 27.53
C ALA A 109 20.08 36.30 26.02
N ALA A 110 20.06 37.53 25.49
CA ALA A 110 19.94 37.77 24.05
C ALA A 110 21.12 37.19 23.27
N THR A 111 22.35 37.34 23.77
CA THR A 111 23.56 36.71 23.19
C THR A 111 23.44 35.18 23.20
N GLY A 112 22.94 34.57 24.28
CA GLY A 112 22.73 33.13 24.37
C GLY A 112 21.65 32.61 23.41
N LEU A 113 20.57 33.36 23.23
CA LEU A 113 19.53 33.05 22.24
C LEU A 113 20.06 33.16 20.81
N PHE A 114 20.76 34.26 20.50
CA PHE A 114 21.41 34.45 19.19
C PHE A 114 22.37 33.30 18.88
N ARG A 115 23.24 32.97 19.83
CA ARG A 115 24.17 31.84 19.72
C ARG A 115 23.45 30.49 19.54
N THR A 116 22.30 30.30 20.18
CA THR A 116 21.50 29.08 19.98
C THR A 116 20.90 29.01 18.57
N LEU A 117 20.41 30.13 18.05
CA LEU A 117 19.85 30.20 16.69
C LEU A 117 20.93 30.02 15.61
N THR A 118 22.09 30.66 15.77
CA THR A 118 23.20 30.49 14.82
C THR A 118 23.78 29.07 14.87
N CYS A 119 23.74 28.40 16.03
CA CYS A 119 24.06 26.97 16.14
C CYS A 119 23.14 26.10 15.28
N GLY A 120 21.84 26.34 15.35
CA GLY A 120 20.87 25.68 14.48
C GLY A 120 21.14 25.99 13.00
N GLY A 121 21.48 27.24 12.69
CA GLY A 121 21.84 27.71 11.35
C GLY A 121 22.94 26.85 10.71
N TRP A 122 24.13 26.77 11.31
CA TRP A 122 25.23 25.99 10.73
C TRP A 122 25.04 24.47 10.86
N THR A 123 24.17 24.00 11.77
CA THR A 123 23.83 22.57 11.87
C THR A 123 22.94 22.12 10.71
N TYR A 124 21.91 22.90 10.35
CA TYR A 124 20.94 22.52 9.31
C TYR A 124 21.29 23.01 7.91
N VAL A 125 22.02 24.12 7.80
CA VAL A 125 22.67 24.55 6.56
C VAL A 125 24.09 24.01 6.62
N THR A 126 24.33 22.83 6.05
CA THR A 126 25.65 22.20 6.10
C THR A 126 26.60 22.82 5.06
N SER A 127 27.90 22.66 5.27
CA SER A 127 28.94 23.13 4.33
C SER A 127 28.81 22.52 2.93
N THR A 128 28.17 21.36 2.81
CA THR A 128 27.85 20.73 1.52
C THR A 128 26.62 21.32 0.83
N ASP A 129 25.67 21.88 1.59
CA ASP A 129 24.43 22.42 1.01
C ASP A 129 24.61 23.89 0.57
N ASP A 130 25.21 24.71 1.42
CA ASP A 130 25.51 26.12 1.14
C ASP A 130 26.68 26.59 2.03
N HIS A 131 27.86 26.69 1.43
CA HIS A 131 29.11 27.00 2.13
C HIS A 131 29.11 28.41 2.74
N ASP A 132 28.52 29.40 2.06
CA ASP A 132 28.56 30.80 2.48
C ASP A 132 27.67 31.03 3.70
N TRP A 133 26.43 30.51 3.67
CA TRP A 133 25.52 30.62 4.82
C TRP A 133 25.99 29.78 6.01
N HIS A 134 26.57 28.60 5.76
CA HIS A 134 27.18 27.77 6.81
C HIS A 134 28.26 28.54 7.58
N ASP A 135 29.20 29.16 6.86
CA ASP A 135 30.30 29.93 7.46
C ASP A 135 29.80 31.16 8.20
N ILE A 136 28.82 31.89 7.65
CA ILE A 136 28.20 33.04 8.33
C ILE A 136 27.62 32.63 9.68
N PHE A 137 26.87 31.52 9.74
CA PHE A 137 26.29 31.03 10.99
C PHE A 137 27.34 30.51 11.97
N MET A 138 28.36 29.80 11.49
CA MET A 138 29.46 29.29 12.32
C MET A 138 30.31 30.43 12.92
N ILE A 139 30.71 31.41 12.11
CA ILE A 139 31.46 32.58 12.57
C ILE A 139 30.62 33.40 13.55
N SER A 140 29.33 33.61 13.25
CA SER A 140 28.41 34.31 14.16
C SER A 140 28.29 33.61 15.52
N TYR A 141 28.27 32.27 15.53
CA TYR A 141 28.29 31.46 16.75
C TYR A 141 29.57 31.66 17.55
N LEU A 142 30.74 31.56 16.91
CA LEU A 142 32.05 31.71 17.55
C LEU A 142 32.24 33.13 18.11
N VAL A 143 31.88 34.16 17.34
CA VAL A 143 31.94 35.56 17.79
C VAL A 143 31.01 35.79 18.99
N ALA A 144 29.78 35.24 18.97
CA ALA A 144 28.85 35.33 20.09
C ALA A 144 29.28 34.52 21.33
N THR A 145 30.19 33.56 21.17
CA THR A 145 30.71 32.73 22.28
C THR A 145 31.55 33.55 23.26
N LEU A 146 32.29 34.56 22.78
CA LEU A 146 33.07 35.46 23.65
C LEU A 146 32.21 36.30 24.62
N PRO A 147 31.24 37.11 24.16
CA PRO A 147 30.37 37.86 25.07
C PRO A 147 29.51 36.94 25.95
N TRP A 148 29.07 35.77 25.45
CA TRP A 148 28.40 34.78 26.30
C TRP A 148 29.29 34.29 27.45
N THR A 149 30.52 33.89 27.15
CA THR A 149 31.45 33.33 28.13
C THR A 149 31.87 34.35 29.17
N LEU A 150 32.26 35.56 28.73
CA LEU A 150 32.63 36.66 29.63
C LEU A 150 31.43 37.13 30.46
N GLY A 151 30.25 37.18 29.85
CA GLY A 151 28.99 37.51 30.51
C GLY A 151 28.61 36.51 31.60
N CYS A 152 28.69 35.21 31.31
CA CYS A 152 28.44 34.15 32.28
C CYS A 152 29.47 34.16 33.43
N LEU A 153 30.73 34.49 33.16
CA LEU A 153 31.75 34.67 34.20
C LEU A 153 31.47 35.88 35.08
N ALA A 154 31.09 37.02 34.49
CA ALA A 154 30.79 38.26 35.22
C ALA A 154 29.52 38.17 36.06
N LEU A 155 28.51 37.44 35.57
CA LEU A 155 27.23 37.26 36.25
C LEU A 155 27.19 36.02 37.16
N SER A 156 28.26 35.23 37.19
CA SER A 156 28.30 33.97 37.95
C SER A 156 27.97 34.22 39.43
N PRO A 157 27.09 33.41 40.05
CA PRO A 157 26.90 33.43 41.50
C PRO A 157 28.22 33.17 42.24
N PRO A 158 28.35 33.58 43.52
CA PRO A 158 29.56 33.43 44.32
C PRO A 158 29.77 31.96 44.75
N ASN A 159 29.93 31.07 43.78
CA ASN A 159 30.24 29.65 43.96
C ASN A 159 31.69 29.41 43.48
N PRO A 160 32.65 29.20 44.40
CA PRO A 160 34.06 29.02 44.05
C PRO A 160 34.32 27.89 43.07
N THR A 161 33.54 26.80 43.16
CA THR A 161 33.68 25.61 42.31
C THR A 161 33.22 25.90 40.88
N ALA A 162 32.05 26.51 40.71
CA ALA A 162 31.51 26.85 39.38
C ALA A 162 32.39 27.89 38.67
N ILE A 163 32.85 28.92 39.39
CA ILE A 163 33.75 29.95 38.86
C ILE A 163 35.09 29.33 38.44
N ARG A 164 35.65 28.42 39.25
CA ARG A 164 36.92 27.74 38.93
C ARG A 164 36.79 26.94 37.63
N TYR A 165 35.76 26.12 37.49
CA TYR A 165 35.55 25.31 36.28
C TYR A 165 35.28 26.18 35.05
N ARG A 166 34.45 27.23 35.16
CA ARG A 166 34.24 28.18 34.05
C ARG A 166 35.51 28.86 33.59
N LYS A 167 36.37 29.31 34.53
CA LYS A 167 37.67 29.91 34.18
C LYS A 167 38.56 28.92 33.46
N ILE A 168 38.68 27.68 33.97
CA ILE A 168 39.47 26.63 33.33
C ILE A 168 38.95 26.36 31.91
N LEU A 169 37.65 26.12 31.75
CA LEU A 169 37.04 25.77 30.46
C LEU A 169 37.08 26.93 29.47
N ALA A 170 36.86 28.17 29.91
CA ALA A 170 37.02 29.35 29.07
C ALA A 170 38.47 29.53 28.62
N SER A 171 39.44 29.38 29.54
CA SER A 171 40.87 29.44 29.21
C SER A 171 41.28 28.32 28.25
N LEU A 172 40.76 27.10 28.42
CA LEU A 172 41.01 25.99 27.50
C LEU A 172 40.39 26.26 26.12
N PHE A 173 39.13 26.72 26.06
CA PHE A 173 38.45 27.04 24.80
C PHE A 173 39.22 28.11 24.01
N PHE A 174 39.46 29.28 24.60
CA PHE A 174 40.17 30.36 23.91
C PHE A 174 41.67 30.06 23.69
N GLY A 175 42.30 29.31 24.60
CA GLY A 175 43.68 28.87 24.45
C GLY A 175 43.87 27.88 23.29
N THR A 176 42.89 27.01 23.04
CA THR A 176 42.89 26.02 21.95
C THR A 176 42.72 26.67 20.57
N LEU A 177 42.14 27.88 20.48
CA LEU A 177 42.03 28.61 19.21
C LEU A 177 43.40 28.92 18.60
N VAL A 178 44.43 29.18 19.41
CA VAL A 178 45.78 29.51 18.93
C VAL A 178 46.42 28.35 18.14
N PRO A 179 46.57 27.14 18.72
CA PRO A 179 47.07 25.99 17.96
C PRO A 179 46.11 25.54 16.86
N LEU A 180 44.79 25.70 17.02
CA LEU A 180 43.83 25.43 15.95
C LEU A 180 44.13 26.26 14.71
N VAL A 181 44.25 27.59 14.84
CA VAL A 181 44.54 28.49 13.71
C VAL A 181 45.91 28.18 13.10
N TYR A 182 46.91 27.89 13.92
CA TYR A 182 48.22 27.48 13.40
C TYR A 182 48.13 26.24 12.52
N TRP A 183 47.47 25.17 12.99
CA TRP A 183 47.32 23.93 12.23
C TRP A 183 46.33 24.05 11.06
N PHE A 184 45.35 24.95 11.16
CA PHE A 184 44.51 25.38 10.03
C PHE A 184 45.36 25.90 8.87
N ILE A 185 46.30 26.81 9.16
CA ILE A 185 47.23 27.37 8.16
C ILE A 185 48.17 26.27 7.63
N GLN A 186 48.68 25.38 8.50
CA GLN A 186 49.54 24.28 8.05
C GLN A 186 48.84 23.32 7.08
N HIS A 187 47.54 23.04 7.28
CA HIS A 187 46.80 22.15 6.38
C HIS A 187 46.25 22.88 5.13
N LYS A 188 45.66 24.08 5.25
CA LYS A 188 45.06 24.80 4.11
C LYS A 188 46.11 25.50 3.23
N VAL A 189 47.07 26.19 3.85
CA VAL A 189 48.01 27.06 3.11
C VAL A 189 49.29 26.33 2.79
N HIS A 190 49.91 25.69 3.79
CA HIS A 190 51.20 25.01 3.62
C HIS A 190 51.07 23.55 3.18
N LYS A 191 49.85 22.99 3.12
CA LYS A 191 49.53 21.67 2.57
C LYS A 191 50.44 20.56 3.12
N ARG A 192 50.68 20.57 4.44
CA ARG A 192 51.50 19.54 5.11
C ARG A 192 50.67 18.29 5.40
N ALA A 193 51.17 17.12 5.00
CA ALA A 193 50.57 15.83 5.34
C ALA A 193 50.46 15.64 6.87
N GLY A 194 49.32 15.15 7.35
CA GLY A 194 49.01 14.92 8.77
C GLY A 194 48.59 16.18 9.55
N ALA A 195 48.65 17.36 8.94
CA ALA A 195 48.26 18.61 9.60
C ALA A 195 46.74 18.71 9.82
N TYR A 196 45.94 18.09 8.95
CA TYR A 196 44.48 18.10 9.08
C TYR A 196 44.02 17.24 10.27
N THR A 197 44.63 16.08 10.49
CA THR A 197 44.39 15.24 11.68
C THR A 197 44.69 16.00 12.98
N ILE A 198 45.80 16.73 13.03
CA ILE A 198 46.16 17.54 14.21
C ILE A 198 45.17 18.70 14.41
N TYR A 199 44.78 19.36 13.32
CA TYR A 199 43.71 20.38 13.33
C TYR A 199 42.40 19.80 13.89
N SER A 200 41.98 18.63 13.43
CA SER A 200 40.75 17.96 13.86
C SER A 200 40.71 17.73 15.37
N PHE A 201 41.82 17.32 16.01
CA PHE A 201 41.86 17.15 17.46
C PHE A 201 41.55 18.45 18.22
N PHE A 202 42.03 19.59 17.74
CA PHE A 202 41.73 20.89 18.35
C PHE A 202 40.27 21.31 18.09
N GLU A 203 39.71 21.00 16.93
CA GLU A 203 38.31 21.27 16.59
C GLU A 203 37.35 20.49 17.50
N TRP A 204 37.59 19.18 17.65
CA TRP A 204 36.84 18.34 18.59
C TRP A 204 37.01 18.81 20.04
N SER A 205 38.20 19.27 20.43
CA SER A 205 38.44 19.82 21.77
C SER A 205 37.62 21.08 22.05
N LEU A 206 37.46 21.97 21.08
CA LEU A 206 36.62 23.17 21.23
C LEU A 206 35.17 22.81 21.52
N ILE A 207 34.60 21.85 20.80
CA ILE A 207 33.23 21.37 21.04
C ILE A 207 33.10 20.81 22.46
N LEU A 208 34.07 20.01 22.90
CA LEU A 208 34.07 19.42 24.24
C LEU A 208 34.08 20.51 25.32
N PHE A 209 34.96 21.50 25.20
CA PHE A 209 35.05 22.60 26.16
C PHE A 209 33.83 23.50 26.15
N ASP A 210 33.23 23.73 24.98
CA ASP A 210 32.08 24.59 24.83
C ASP A 210 30.83 24.02 25.50
N VAL A 211 30.51 22.76 25.22
CA VAL A 211 29.40 22.05 25.87
C VAL A 211 29.66 21.89 27.37
N ALA A 212 30.91 21.61 27.77
CA ALA A 212 31.29 21.51 29.18
C ALA A 212 31.13 22.83 29.93
N PHE A 213 31.42 23.97 29.29
CA PHE A 213 31.27 25.29 29.90
C PHE A 213 29.81 25.54 30.29
N ASP A 214 28.87 25.19 29.41
CA ASP A 214 27.44 25.30 29.69
C ASP A 214 26.97 24.22 30.68
N ALA A 215 27.62 23.05 30.75
CA ALA A 215 27.34 22.02 31.76
C ALA A 215 27.60 22.50 33.20
N VAL A 216 28.53 23.44 33.42
CA VAL A 216 28.80 24.02 34.75
C VAL A 216 27.56 24.68 35.36
N THR A 217 26.60 25.12 34.53
CA THR A 217 25.30 25.66 35.01
C THR A 217 24.51 24.65 35.85
N ALA A 218 24.79 23.35 35.74
CA ALA A 218 24.18 22.33 36.61
C ALA A 218 24.49 22.55 38.10
N ILE A 219 25.66 23.14 38.43
CA ILE A 219 26.04 23.48 39.81
C ILE A 219 25.21 24.66 40.31
N ASP A 220 24.97 25.64 39.45
CA ASP A 220 24.20 26.83 39.82
C ASP A 220 22.69 26.55 39.88
N PHE A 221 22.17 25.75 38.94
CA PHE A 221 20.75 25.41 38.89
C PHE A 221 20.31 24.40 39.95
N GLN A 222 21.24 23.86 40.75
CA GLN A 222 20.90 23.09 41.95
C GLN A 222 20.05 23.91 42.93
N THR A 223 20.21 25.24 42.94
CA THR A 223 19.43 26.13 43.80
C THR A 223 18.04 26.44 43.26
N PHE A 224 17.66 25.90 42.08
CA PHE A 224 16.36 26.10 41.47
C PHE A 224 15.51 24.83 41.47
N GLU A 225 14.22 25.03 41.76
CA GLU A 225 13.18 24.05 41.54
C GLU A 225 12.17 24.63 40.54
N LEU A 226 11.97 23.93 39.42
CA LEU A 226 10.94 24.26 38.45
C LEU A 226 9.65 23.58 38.89
N VAL A 227 8.67 24.40 39.23
CA VAL A 227 7.39 23.96 39.79
C VAL A 227 6.28 24.32 38.81
N VAL A 228 5.61 23.32 38.24
CA VAL A 228 4.41 23.49 37.43
C VAL A 228 3.21 23.49 38.37
N ARG A 229 2.52 24.63 38.50
CA ARG A 229 1.34 24.78 39.36
C ARG A 229 0.07 24.87 38.53
N ASP A 230 -0.96 24.15 38.96
CA ASP A 230 -2.29 24.29 38.42
C ASP A 230 -3.02 25.43 39.14
N VAL A 231 -2.92 26.62 38.56
CA VAL A 231 -3.47 27.85 39.15
C VAL A 231 -5.00 27.91 38.98
N LYS A 232 -5.59 27.10 38.08
CA LYS A 232 -7.01 27.16 37.73
C LYS A 232 -7.79 25.88 38.08
N GLY A 233 -7.14 24.86 38.64
CA GLY A 233 -7.80 23.62 39.06
C GLY A 233 -8.17 22.67 37.91
N LEU A 234 -7.56 22.84 36.73
CA LEU A 234 -7.80 21.99 35.55
C LEU A 234 -7.20 20.58 35.67
N SER A 235 -6.09 20.42 36.39
CA SER A 235 -5.43 19.12 36.60
C SER A 235 -6.13 18.29 37.66
N ARG A 236 -6.99 18.91 38.48
CA ARG A 236 -7.98 18.16 39.26
C ARG A 236 -9.07 17.75 38.28
N GLY A 237 -9.10 16.48 37.92
CA GLY A 237 -10.22 15.82 37.25
C GLY A 237 -11.50 15.79 38.10
N ASP A 238 -11.85 16.90 38.76
CA ASP A 238 -13.04 17.07 39.57
C ASP A 238 -14.19 17.36 38.61
N ALA A 239 -14.83 16.29 38.16
CA ALA A 239 -15.94 16.27 37.21
C ALA A 239 -17.18 17.09 37.65
N LYS A 240 -17.13 17.78 38.79
CA LYS A 240 -18.22 18.59 39.35
C LYS A 240 -18.25 20.01 38.79
N LEU A 241 -17.10 20.68 38.60
CA LEU A 241 -17.06 22.05 38.05
C LEU A 241 -17.25 22.06 36.53
N LEU A 242 -16.71 21.06 35.82
CA LEU A 242 -17.00 20.81 34.41
C LEU A 242 -18.48 20.49 34.19
N LYS A 243 -19.16 19.82 35.13
CA LYS A 243 -20.60 19.54 35.02
C LYS A 243 -21.48 20.77 35.16
N GLU A 244 -21.05 21.81 35.88
CA GLU A 244 -21.81 23.05 36.04
C GLU A 244 -21.57 24.01 34.87
N SER A 245 -20.33 24.14 34.37
CA SER A 245 -20.07 25.00 33.20
C SER A 245 -20.55 24.40 31.88
N VAL A 246 -20.60 23.06 31.78
CA VAL A 246 -21.11 22.35 30.59
C VAL A 246 -22.64 22.26 30.60
N LYS A 247 -23.29 22.26 31.79
CA LYS A 247 -24.76 22.27 31.87
C LYS A 247 -25.41 23.52 31.27
N GLU A 248 -24.70 24.65 31.22
CA GLU A 248 -25.23 25.90 30.65
C GLU A 248 -24.92 26.11 29.16
N LYS A 249 -24.08 25.27 28.52
CA LYS A 249 -23.68 25.46 27.10
C LYS A 249 -23.94 24.28 26.17
N ASP A 250 -24.21 23.07 26.68
CA ASP A 250 -24.30 21.85 25.85
C ASP A 250 -25.72 21.49 25.37
N HIS A 251 -26.53 22.47 24.95
CA HIS A 251 -27.83 22.14 24.36
C HIS A 251 -27.83 21.96 22.82
N ASP A 252 -26.75 22.23 22.09
CA ASP A 252 -26.84 22.27 20.61
C ASP A 252 -25.70 21.72 19.75
N ASN A 253 -24.65 21.05 20.26
CA ASN A 253 -23.66 20.41 19.38
C ASN A 253 -23.31 18.97 19.77
N SER A 254 -23.96 18.02 19.09
CA SER A 254 -23.87 16.57 19.29
C SER A 254 -22.65 15.90 18.64
N LEU A 255 -21.78 16.67 17.97
CA LEU A 255 -20.69 16.16 17.14
C LEU A 255 -19.31 16.08 17.84
N ILE A 256 -19.13 16.74 19.00
CA ILE A 256 -17.79 16.95 19.61
C ILE A 256 -17.73 16.42 21.05
N GLN A 257 -18.30 15.24 21.32
CA GLN A 257 -18.01 14.48 22.54
C GLN A 257 -17.33 13.14 22.19
N THR A 258 -16.24 13.21 21.45
CA THR A 258 -15.32 12.09 21.24
C THR A 258 -14.34 11.98 22.41
N SER A 259 -14.06 10.75 22.81
CA SER A 259 -13.26 10.33 23.96
C SER A 259 -11.98 11.13 24.16
N THR A 260 -11.79 11.68 25.36
CA THR A 260 -10.49 12.19 25.80
C THR A 260 -9.45 11.06 25.77
N PHE A 261 -8.30 11.30 25.14
CA PHE A 261 -7.15 10.38 25.03
C PHE A 261 -6.54 9.98 26.40
N GLU A 262 -7.03 10.55 27.50
CA GLU A 262 -6.42 10.48 28.84
C GLU A 262 -7.15 9.53 29.81
N GLY A 263 -8.12 8.74 29.35
CA GLY A 263 -8.82 7.77 30.21
C GLY A 263 -7.98 6.52 30.52
N PRO A 264 -7.96 5.99 31.77
CA PRO A 264 -7.19 4.79 32.14
C PRO A 264 -7.63 3.50 31.40
N TYR A 265 -8.76 3.54 30.70
CA TYR A 265 -9.30 2.44 29.90
C TYR A 265 -9.18 2.65 28.37
N TYR A 266 -8.54 3.73 27.93
CA TYR A 266 -8.40 4.06 26.51
C TYR A 266 -7.62 2.98 25.74
N TRP A 267 -6.39 2.69 26.16
CA TRP A 267 -5.53 1.70 25.51
C TRP A 267 -6.11 0.28 25.51
N PRO A 268 -6.64 -0.26 26.64
CA PRO A 268 -7.34 -1.53 26.61
C PRO A 268 -8.52 -1.58 25.63
N ALA A 269 -9.29 -0.49 25.50
CA ALA A 269 -10.43 -0.43 24.59
C ALA A 269 -10.01 -0.31 23.11
N ILE A 270 -8.93 0.44 22.82
CA ILE A 270 -8.31 0.47 21.49
C ILE A 270 -7.79 -0.92 21.11
N LEU A 271 -7.14 -1.64 22.03
CA LEU A 271 -6.68 -3.01 21.78
C LEU A 271 -7.84 -3.99 21.56
N ASP A 272 -8.97 -3.83 22.26
CA ASP A 272 -10.18 -4.61 21.99
C ASP A 272 -10.74 -4.31 20.59
N ALA A 273 -10.87 -3.02 20.24
CA ALA A 273 -11.35 -2.61 18.91
C ALA A 273 -10.43 -3.10 17.79
N LEU A 274 -9.12 -2.99 17.97
CA LEU A 274 -8.11 -3.48 17.02
C LEU A 274 -8.20 -5.00 16.85
N ALA A 275 -8.32 -5.76 17.94
CA ALA A 275 -8.49 -7.20 17.87
C ALA A 275 -9.77 -7.62 17.13
N GLU A 276 -10.86 -6.87 17.30
CA GLU A 276 -12.10 -7.10 16.56
C GLU A 276 -11.96 -6.76 15.06
N ILE A 277 -11.33 -5.64 14.72
CA ILE A 277 -11.04 -5.26 13.33
C ILE A 277 -10.15 -6.30 12.65
N LEU A 278 -9.08 -6.73 13.33
CA LEU A 278 -8.18 -7.78 12.84
C LEU A 278 -8.93 -9.11 12.62
N HIS A 279 -9.85 -9.45 13.51
CA HIS A 279 -10.70 -10.62 13.32
C HIS A 279 -11.55 -10.51 12.03
N GLY A 280 -12.12 -9.33 11.74
CA GLY A 280 -12.79 -9.05 10.48
C GLY A 280 -11.85 -9.14 9.26
N TYR A 281 -10.64 -8.58 9.38
CA TYR A 281 -9.61 -8.64 8.34
C TYR A 281 -9.24 -10.07 7.95
N PHE A 282 -9.04 -10.97 8.92
CA PHE A 282 -8.71 -12.37 8.63
C PHE A 282 -9.88 -13.11 7.98
N PHE A 283 -11.13 -12.82 8.38
CA PHE A 283 -12.30 -13.37 7.70
C PHE A 283 -12.32 -12.97 6.21
N TRP A 284 -12.15 -11.68 5.91
CA TRP A 284 -12.12 -11.20 4.53
C TRP A 284 -10.94 -11.74 3.72
N SER A 285 -9.77 -11.86 4.35
CA SER A 285 -8.59 -12.45 3.71
C SER A 285 -8.81 -13.91 3.33
N ILE A 286 -9.43 -14.70 4.20
CA ILE A 286 -9.77 -16.11 3.92
C ILE A 286 -10.86 -16.20 2.85
N LEU A 287 -11.95 -15.42 2.97
CA LEU A 287 -13.06 -15.43 2.02
C LEU A 287 -12.62 -15.06 0.59
N THR A 288 -11.83 -13.99 0.46
CA THR A 288 -11.34 -13.49 -0.84
C THR A 288 -10.33 -14.44 -1.49
N SER A 289 -9.67 -15.30 -0.72
CA SER A 289 -8.78 -16.32 -1.29
C SER A 289 -9.54 -17.47 -1.97
N LEU A 290 -10.75 -17.79 -1.54
CA LEU A 290 -11.49 -18.98 -2.02
C LEU A 290 -11.66 -18.99 -3.53
N GLY A 291 -12.01 -17.85 -4.13
CA GLY A 291 -12.17 -17.73 -5.58
C GLY A 291 -10.92 -18.15 -6.34
N VAL A 292 -9.76 -17.63 -5.92
CA VAL A 292 -8.46 -17.89 -6.55
C VAL A 292 -8.10 -19.37 -6.52
N LEU A 293 -8.36 -20.04 -5.40
CA LEU A 293 -8.08 -21.47 -5.24
C LEU A 293 -9.04 -22.33 -6.06
N VAL A 294 -10.30 -21.89 -6.21
CA VAL A 294 -11.25 -22.58 -7.08
C VAL A 294 -10.84 -22.43 -8.54
N TRP A 295 -10.44 -21.22 -8.98
CA TRP A 295 -10.11 -20.92 -10.37
C TRP A 295 -8.94 -21.75 -10.94
N TYR A 296 -8.00 -22.14 -10.08
CA TYR A 296 -6.91 -23.03 -10.47
C TYR A 296 -7.40 -24.33 -11.16
N PHE A 297 -8.52 -24.93 -10.74
CA PHE A 297 -8.92 -26.22 -11.33
C PHE A 297 -9.51 -26.06 -12.74
N PRO A 298 -10.49 -25.16 -12.99
CA PRO A 298 -10.97 -24.89 -14.34
C PRO A 298 -9.86 -24.52 -15.33
N LEU A 299 -8.86 -23.76 -14.89
CA LEU A 299 -7.77 -23.31 -15.75
C LEU A 299 -6.92 -24.49 -16.25
N TRP A 300 -6.55 -25.45 -15.40
CA TRP A 300 -5.74 -26.61 -15.81
C TRP A 300 -6.57 -27.77 -16.40
N HIS A 301 -7.87 -27.86 -16.09
CA HIS A 301 -8.76 -28.86 -16.67
C HIS A 301 -9.46 -28.38 -17.95
N MET A 302 -9.31 -27.10 -18.30
CA MET A 302 -9.98 -26.44 -19.43
C MET A 302 -11.51 -26.69 -19.43
N GLY A 303 -12.12 -26.59 -18.25
CA GLY A 303 -13.55 -26.90 -18.05
C GLY A 303 -13.95 -27.14 -16.59
N ILE A 304 -15.22 -27.52 -16.37
CA ILE A 304 -15.74 -27.80 -15.02
C ILE A 304 -15.08 -29.07 -14.46
N SER A 305 -14.35 -28.93 -13.35
CA SER A 305 -13.58 -30.00 -12.71
C SER A 305 -14.33 -30.72 -11.57
N GLY A 306 -15.41 -30.12 -11.06
CA GLY A 306 -16.14 -30.53 -9.86
C GLY A 306 -15.68 -29.80 -8.59
N TYR A 307 -14.46 -29.26 -8.54
CA TYR A 307 -13.96 -28.48 -7.40
C TYR A 307 -14.67 -27.14 -7.23
N GLU A 308 -15.36 -26.65 -8.27
CA GLU A 308 -16.15 -25.42 -8.25
C GLU A 308 -17.28 -25.48 -7.20
N VAL A 309 -17.72 -26.68 -6.81
CA VAL A 309 -18.68 -26.89 -5.71
C VAL A 309 -18.20 -26.25 -4.39
N MET A 310 -16.89 -26.05 -4.22
CA MET A 310 -16.32 -25.44 -3.03
C MET A 310 -16.71 -23.98 -2.82
N VAL A 311 -17.21 -23.27 -3.86
CA VAL A 311 -17.87 -21.96 -3.70
C VAL A 311 -19.04 -22.04 -2.72
N MET A 312 -19.69 -23.19 -2.62
CA MET A 312 -20.80 -23.43 -1.68
C MET A 312 -20.37 -23.44 -0.21
N SER A 313 -19.09 -23.35 0.12
CA SER A 313 -18.61 -23.31 1.51
C SER A 313 -19.21 -22.16 2.33
N THR A 314 -19.62 -21.07 1.68
CA THR A 314 -20.19 -19.88 2.34
C THR A 314 -21.61 -20.09 2.89
N ILE A 315 -22.36 -21.12 2.44
CA ILE A 315 -23.78 -21.32 2.82
C ILE A 315 -23.98 -21.90 4.23
N SER A 316 -22.90 -22.16 4.95
CA SER A 316 -22.89 -22.77 6.28
C SER A 316 -23.91 -22.20 7.27
N PRO A 317 -24.30 -20.90 7.26
CA PRO A 317 -25.32 -20.38 8.17
C PRO A 317 -26.72 -20.98 7.99
N LEU A 318 -27.00 -21.72 6.90
CA LEU A 318 -28.23 -22.53 6.78
C LEU A 318 -28.38 -23.51 7.95
N THR A 319 -27.28 -24.04 8.46
CA THR A 319 -27.27 -24.97 9.61
C THR A 319 -27.74 -24.32 10.91
N LEU A 320 -27.68 -22.98 11.04
CA LEU A 320 -28.22 -22.23 12.17
C LEU A 320 -29.76 -22.26 12.24
N GLY A 321 -30.41 -22.82 11.21
CA GLY A 321 -31.84 -23.13 11.24
C GLY A 321 -32.17 -24.23 12.25
N ILE A 322 -31.20 -25.11 12.52
CA ILE A 322 -31.33 -26.19 13.50
C ILE A 322 -31.05 -25.62 14.91
N PRO A 323 -32.02 -25.62 15.83
CA PRO A 323 -31.87 -24.97 17.14
C PRO A 323 -30.69 -25.47 17.97
N PHE A 324 -30.41 -26.78 17.89
CA PHE A 324 -29.27 -27.41 18.57
C PHE A 324 -27.93 -26.85 18.05
N ILE A 325 -27.72 -26.86 16.73
CA ILE A 325 -26.50 -26.32 16.10
C ILE A 325 -26.36 -24.84 16.43
N ARG A 326 -27.45 -24.06 16.31
CA ARG A 326 -27.45 -22.63 16.65
C ARG A 326 -27.03 -22.38 18.10
N SER A 327 -27.57 -23.14 19.06
CA SER A 327 -27.20 -23.02 20.47
C SER A 327 -25.73 -23.36 20.71
N LEU A 328 -25.26 -24.44 20.09
CA LEU A 328 -23.87 -24.87 20.15
C LEU A 328 -22.92 -23.80 19.60
N CYS A 329 -23.28 -23.21 18.45
CA CYS A 329 -22.47 -22.20 17.79
C CYS A 329 -22.33 -20.93 18.63
N ILE A 330 -23.44 -20.46 19.20
CA ILE A 330 -23.45 -19.29 20.08
C ILE A 330 -22.65 -19.56 21.36
N LYS A 331 -22.79 -20.76 21.94
CA LYS A 331 -22.11 -21.13 23.19
C LYS A 331 -20.60 -21.26 23.00
N TYR A 332 -20.14 -21.84 21.89
CA TYR A 332 -18.73 -22.12 21.62
C TYR A 332 -18.14 -21.22 20.53
N ASN A 333 -18.65 -19.99 20.40
CA ASN A 333 -18.29 -19.08 19.31
C ASN A 333 -16.77 -18.88 19.15
N ARG A 334 -16.03 -18.78 20.25
CA ARG A 334 -14.56 -18.71 20.23
C ARG A 334 -13.93 -19.83 19.41
N TRP A 335 -14.35 -21.08 19.65
CA TRP A 335 -13.71 -22.24 19.02
C TRP A 335 -14.07 -22.37 17.55
N ILE A 336 -15.26 -21.91 17.15
CA ILE A 336 -15.67 -21.78 15.75
C ILE A 336 -14.75 -20.79 15.04
N HIS A 337 -14.58 -19.60 15.59
CA HIS A 337 -13.64 -18.63 15.02
C HIS A 337 -12.18 -19.13 15.05
N MET A 338 -11.74 -19.81 16.11
CA MET A 338 -10.40 -20.41 16.13
C MET A 338 -10.19 -21.45 15.03
N SER A 339 -11.20 -22.25 14.67
CA SER A 339 -11.08 -23.22 13.57
C SER A 339 -10.86 -22.57 12.20
N THR A 340 -11.24 -21.30 12.01
CA THR A 340 -10.97 -20.55 10.76
C THR A 340 -9.48 -20.34 10.52
N MET A 341 -8.63 -20.46 11.55
CA MET A 341 -7.18 -20.35 11.42
C MET A 341 -6.57 -21.43 10.52
N ALA A 342 -7.30 -22.51 10.25
CA ALA A 342 -6.93 -23.47 9.21
C ALA A 342 -6.68 -22.78 7.85
N GLY A 343 -7.46 -21.75 7.51
CA GLY A 343 -7.28 -21.00 6.26
C GLY A 343 -5.96 -20.24 6.19
N LEU A 344 -5.52 -19.65 7.31
CA LEU A 344 -4.21 -18.98 7.42
C LEU A 344 -3.04 -19.97 7.50
N LEU A 345 -3.31 -21.24 7.84
CA LEU A 345 -2.33 -22.33 7.81
C LEU A 345 -2.27 -23.04 6.46
N ALA A 346 -3.23 -22.77 5.56
CA ALA A 346 -3.37 -23.52 4.31
C ALA A 346 -2.16 -23.35 3.37
N TRP A 347 -1.36 -22.28 3.49
CA TRP A 347 -0.10 -22.13 2.76
C TRP A 347 0.95 -23.22 3.11
N LEU A 348 0.78 -23.97 4.21
CA LEU A 348 1.62 -25.14 4.50
C LEU A 348 1.18 -26.40 3.72
N VAL A 349 -0.04 -26.39 3.18
CA VAL A 349 -0.62 -27.49 2.41
C VAL A 349 -0.17 -27.34 0.95
N LYS A 350 0.77 -28.19 0.55
CA LYS A 350 1.40 -28.12 -0.77
C LYS A 350 0.44 -28.54 -1.88
N ASP A 351 -0.27 -29.64 -1.68
CA ASP A 351 -1.22 -30.16 -2.67
C ASP A 351 -2.37 -29.16 -2.92
N PRO A 352 -2.61 -28.73 -4.18
CA PRO A 352 -3.62 -27.74 -4.52
C PRO A 352 -5.04 -28.10 -4.05
N ALA A 353 -5.47 -29.36 -4.21
CA ALA A 353 -6.81 -29.80 -3.84
C ALA A 353 -7.02 -29.77 -2.32
N ASN A 354 -6.07 -30.30 -1.56
CA ASN A 354 -6.10 -30.25 -0.10
C ASN A 354 -6.02 -28.81 0.42
N ARG A 355 -5.28 -27.91 -0.26
CA ARG A 355 -5.24 -26.48 0.07
C ARG A 355 -6.62 -25.85 -0.10
N LEU A 356 -7.31 -26.12 -1.22
CA LEU A 356 -8.67 -25.68 -1.46
C LEU A 356 -9.65 -26.19 -0.38
N PHE A 357 -9.61 -27.49 -0.05
CA PHE A 357 -10.47 -28.05 0.99
C PHE A 357 -10.23 -27.42 2.37
N THR A 358 -8.97 -27.15 2.70
CA THR A 358 -8.59 -26.49 3.96
C THR A 358 -9.16 -25.08 4.05
N VAL A 359 -9.06 -24.30 2.97
CA VAL A 359 -9.63 -22.95 2.88
C VAL A 359 -11.16 -23.00 2.86
N GLY A 360 -11.76 -23.93 2.14
CA GLY A 360 -13.21 -24.14 2.12
C GLY A 360 -13.78 -24.42 3.51
N PHE A 361 -13.11 -25.28 4.30
CA PHE A 361 -13.46 -25.50 5.71
C PHE A 361 -13.35 -24.21 6.52
N ALA A 362 -12.28 -23.43 6.34
CA ALA A 362 -12.11 -22.17 7.06
C ALA A 362 -13.19 -21.13 6.72
N VAL A 363 -13.58 -21.02 5.43
CA VAL A 363 -14.69 -20.19 4.97
C VAL A 363 -16.02 -20.65 5.58
N TRP A 364 -16.28 -21.97 5.56
CA TRP A 364 -17.48 -22.56 6.18
C TRP A 364 -17.59 -22.16 7.65
N MET A 365 -16.51 -22.33 8.42
CA MET A 365 -16.50 -21.98 9.84
C MET A 365 -16.58 -20.46 10.06
N GLY A 366 -15.99 -19.65 9.17
CA GLY A 366 -16.03 -18.19 9.24
C GLY A 366 -17.42 -17.62 9.01
N CYS A 367 -18.10 -18.05 7.94
CA CYS A 367 -19.47 -17.64 7.65
C CYS A 367 -20.44 -18.05 8.76
N LEU A 368 -20.26 -19.26 9.31
CA LEU A 368 -21.05 -19.78 10.43
C LEU A 368 -20.84 -18.94 11.70
N GLY A 369 -19.57 -18.69 12.06
CA GLY A 369 -19.17 -17.95 13.25
C GLY A 369 -19.68 -16.51 13.25
N TRP A 370 -19.43 -15.75 12.18
CA TRP A 370 -19.89 -14.35 12.09
C TRP A 370 -21.42 -14.23 12.11
N SER A 371 -22.12 -15.13 11.41
CA SER A 371 -23.59 -15.14 11.41
C SER A 371 -24.15 -15.48 12.81
N ALA A 372 -23.54 -16.45 13.50
CA ALA A 372 -23.91 -16.81 14.87
C ALA A 372 -23.60 -15.68 15.86
N GLU A 373 -22.48 -14.99 15.70
CA GLU A 373 -22.05 -13.87 16.53
C GLU A 373 -22.99 -12.66 16.40
N TRP A 374 -23.30 -12.24 15.18
CA TRP A 374 -24.28 -11.16 14.96
C TRP A 374 -25.66 -11.53 15.49
N TYR A 375 -26.10 -12.78 15.28
CA TYR A 375 -27.38 -13.24 15.80
C TYR A 375 -27.40 -13.29 17.34
N ALA A 376 -26.29 -13.66 17.99
CA ALA A 376 -26.17 -13.67 19.45
C ALA A 376 -26.32 -12.26 20.03
N GLU A 377 -25.74 -11.26 19.36
CA GLU A 377 -25.74 -9.86 19.80
C GLU A 377 -26.98 -9.06 19.34
N ARG A 378 -27.95 -9.66 18.64
CA ARG A 378 -29.15 -8.99 18.08
C ARG A 378 -29.98 -8.17 19.07
N ARG A 379 -29.86 -8.49 20.38
CA ARG A 379 -30.57 -7.81 21.48
C ARG A 379 -29.74 -6.70 22.10
N ASN A 380 -28.49 -6.48 21.71
CA ASN A 380 -27.65 -5.42 22.24
C ASN A 380 -27.12 -4.57 21.07
N SER A 381 -27.80 -3.45 20.79
CA SER A 381 -27.49 -2.58 19.64
C SER A 381 -26.04 -2.09 19.62
N ALA A 382 -25.49 -1.70 20.78
CA ALA A 382 -24.11 -1.21 20.86
C ALA A 382 -23.08 -2.30 20.50
N ARG A 383 -23.26 -3.53 21.01
CA ARG A 383 -22.35 -4.64 20.68
C ARG A 383 -22.53 -5.13 19.25
N LEU A 384 -23.76 -5.24 18.77
CA LEU A 384 -24.02 -5.58 17.37
C LEU A 384 -23.35 -4.59 16.43
N GLN A 385 -23.53 -3.29 16.69
CA GLN A 385 -22.88 -2.23 15.91
C GLN A 385 -21.36 -2.36 15.94
N ARG A 386 -20.77 -2.71 17.08
CA ARG A 386 -19.34 -2.98 17.22
C ARG A 386 -18.87 -4.14 16.32
N ARG A 387 -19.61 -5.25 16.30
CA ARG A 387 -19.29 -6.41 15.45
C ARG A 387 -19.43 -6.09 13.96
N ILE A 388 -20.44 -5.31 13.58
CA ILE A 388 -20.61 -4.83 12.21
C ILE A 388 -19.45 -3.92 11.81
N LEU A 389 -19.10 -2.94 12.66
CA LEU A 389 -17.95 -2.05 12.46
C LEU A 389 -16.64 -2.82 12.30
N ALA A 390 -16.39 -3.79 13.18
CA ALA A 390 -15.22 -4.65 13.13
C ALA A 390 -15.11 -5.40 11.79
N TRP A 391 -16.22 -5.97 11.32
CA TRP A 391 -16.28 -6.68 10.06
C TRP A 391 -16.11 -5.76 8.84
N SER A 392 -16.76 -4.60 8.82
CA SER A 392 -16.67 -3.63 7.71
C SER A 392 -15.33 -2.90 7.66
N ILE A 393 -14.75 -2.52 8.80
CA ILE A 393 -13.39 -1.96 8.84
C ILE A 393 -12.36 -3.05 8.54
N GLY A 394 -12.64 -4.31 8.89
CA GLY A 394 -11.84 -5.46 8.47
C GLY A 394 -11.73 -5.58 6.95
N LEU A 395 -12.81 -5.34 6.20
CA LEU A 395 -12.78 -5.24 4.73
C LEU A 395 -11.87 -4.11 4.27
N ILE A 396 -12.05 -2.90 4.82
CA ILE A 396 -11.23 -1.73 4.49
C ILE A 396 -9.75 -2.03 4.75
N LEU A 397 -9.42 -2.63 5.89
CA LEU A 397 -8.05 -3.04 6.21
C LEU A 397 -7.52 -4.12 5.26
N SER A 398 -8.38 -5.04 4.81
CA SER A 398 -8.03 -6.05 3.79
C SER A 398 -7.67 -5.38 2.46
N SER A 399 -8.48 -4.43 2.01
CA SER A 399 -8.24 -3.68 0.79
C SER A 399 -7.03 -2.74 0.92
N ILE A 400 -6.79 -2.13 2.09
CA ILE A 400 -5.55 -1.38 2.38
C ILE A 400 -4.33 -2.29 2.34
N SER A 401 -4.43 -3.51 2.87
CA SER A 401 -3.31 -4.47 2.86
C SER A 401 -2.98 -4.91 1.44
N LYS A 402 -4.00 -5.14 0.60
CA LYS A 402 -3.83 -5.37 -0.84
C LYS A 402 -3.22 -4.14 -1.52
N PHE A 403 -3.74 -2.94 -1.26
CA PHE A 403 -3.18 -1.69 -1.79
C PHE A 403 -1.71 -1.46 -1.37
N ALA A 404 -1.30 -1.89 -0.18
CA ALA A 404 0.10 -1.83 0.25
C ALA A 404 0.99 -2.88 -0.45
N ASN A 405 0.42 -4.02 -0.82
CA ASN A 405 1.14 -5.16 -1.38
C ASN A 405 0.71 -5.44 -2.84
N HIS A 406 0.57 -4.38 -3.64
CA HIS A 406 0.30 -4.44 -5.08
C HIS A 406 -0.84 -5.40 -5.44
N THR A 407 -2.00 -5.20 -4.80
CA THR A 407 -3.26 -5.95 -4.95
C THR A 407 -3.25 -7.40 -4.45
N ASN A 408 -2.12 -7.93 -3.97
CA ASN A 408 -2.10 -9.24 -3.31
C ASN A 408 -2.34 -9.10 -1.81
N ASN A 409 -3.22 -9.92 -1.24
CA ASN A 409 -3.37 -9.93 0.21
C ASN A 409 -2.21 -10.73 0.83
N PRO A 410 -1.36 -10.13 1.69
CA PRO A 410 -0.14 -10.77 2.16
C PRO A 410 -0.38 -12.03 3.01
N VAL A 411 -1.61 -12.32 3.43
CA VAL A 411 -1.94 -13.51 4.23
C VAL A 411 -2.70 -14.57 3.45
N TRP A 412 -2.81 -14.41 2.12
CA TRP A 412 -3.43 -15.42 1.27
C TRP A 412 -2.62 -16.73 1.23
N PRO A 413 -3.31 -17.87 1.11
CA PRO A 413 -2.67 -19.18 1.11
C PRO A 413 -1.94 -19.52 -0.20
N ILE A 414 -2.05 -18.67 -1.23
CA ILE A 414 -1.25 -18.74 -2.48
C ILE A 414 0.07 -17.96 -2.37
N LEU A 415 0.36 -17.37 -1.21
CA LEU A 415 1.62 -16.68 -0.94
C LEU A 415 2.43 -17.43 0.11
N HIS A 416 3.75 -17.29 0.05
CA HIS A 416 4.69 -17.70 1.09
C HIS A 416 5.81 -16.65 1.23
N ALA A 417 6.67 -16.77 2.25
CA ALA A 417 7.67 -15.74 2.57
C ALA A 417 8.54 -15.32 1.36
N GLY A 418 9.01 -16.28 0.56
CA GLY A 418 9.77 -16.02 -0.66
C GLY A 418 9.06 -15.24 -1.76
N ILE A 419 7.72 -15.18 -1.76
CA ILE A 419 6.92 -14.42 -2.75
C ILE A 419 6.09 -13.29 -2.11
N GLY A 420 6.45 -12.85 -0.90
CA GLY A 420 5.83 -11.71 -0.22
C GLY A 420 4.71 -12.07 0.77
N GLY A 421 4.56 -13.35 1.13
CA GLY A 421 3.59 -13.81 2.13
C GLY A 421 4.03 -13.55 3.58
N TRP A 422 3.11 -13.08 4.42
CA TRP A 422 3.27 -12.76 5.85
C TRP A 422 2.54 -13.77 6.76
N ASN A 423 2.21 -14.95 6.23
CA ASN A 423 1.32 -15.93 6.86
C ASN A 423 1.70 -16.31 8.30
N LYS A 424 2.99 -16.48 8.60
CA LYS A 424 3.46 -16.83 9.96
C LYS A 424 3.12 -15.75 10.98
N THR A 425 3.46 -14.50 10.67
CA THR A 425 3.19 -13.34 11.51
C THR A 425 1.68 -13.13 11.65
N ALA A 426 0.97 -13.23 10.53
CA ALA A 426 -0.48 -13.11 10.48
C ALA A 426 -1.19 -14.14 11.37
N LEU A 427 -0.76 -15.40 11.36
CA LEU A 427 -1.31 -16.45 12.21
C LEU A 427 -1.17 -16.11 13.71
N VAL A 428 0.01 -15.66 14.14
CA VAL A 428 0.24 -15.28 15.55
C VAL A 428 -0.68 -14.12 15.94
N VAL A 429 -0.76 -13.09 15.10
CA VAL A 429 -1.65 -11.94 15.31
C VAL A 429 -3.12 -12.38 15.36
N ALA A 430 -3.54 -13.27 14.46
CA ALA A 430 -4.89 -13.77 14.37
C ALA A 430 -5.31 -14.57 15.61
N LEU A 431 -4.41 -15.42 16.13
CA LEU A 431 -4.65 -16.16 17.38
C LEU A 431 -4.94 -15.22 18.54
N PHE A 432 -4.11 -14.18 18.71
CA PHE A 432 -4.33 -13.18 19.76
C PHE A 432 -5.58 -12.33 19.53
N ALA A 433 -5.82 -11.93 18.27
CA ALA A 433 -6.98 -11.13 17.89
C ALA A 433 -8.29 -11.88 18.18
N ILE A 434 -8.42 -13.15 17.76
CA ILE A 434 -9.60 -13.98 18.00
C ILE A 434 -9.76 -14.28 19.49
N TRP A 435 -8.67 -14.63 20.19
CA TRP A 435 -8.74 -14.90 21.63
C TRP A 435 -9.26 -13.69 22.42
N ARG A 436 -8.84 -12.48 22.01
CA ARG A 436 -9.26 -11.23 22.64
C ARG A 436 -10.68 -10.81 22.23
N SER A 437 -11.01 -10.88 20.95
CA SER A 437 -12.31 -10.44 20.40
C SER A 437 -13.49 -11.31 20.84
N THR A 438 -13.24 -12.58 21.17
CA THR A 438 -14.25 -13.57 21.59
C THR A 438 -14.28 -13.81 23.11
N ARG A 439 -13.86 -12.83 23.92
CA ARG A 439 -13.97 -12.91 25.39
C ARG A 439 -15.45 -12.94 25.83
N PRO A 440 -15.84 -13.84 26.76
CA PRO A 440 -17.18 -13.83 27.32
C PRO A 440 -17.50 -12.46 27.93
N ALA A 441 -18.58 -11.83 27.47
CA ALA A 441 -19.01 -10.55 28.00
C ALA A 441 -19.77 -10.75 29.33
N THR A 442 -19.31 -10.12 30.41
CA THR A 442 -19.92 -10.19 31.75
C THR A 442 -21.12 -9.26 31.97
N THR A 443 -21.58 -8.56 30.94
CA THR A 443 -22.68 -7.59 31.06
C THR A 443 -24.03 -8.21 30.68
N SER A 444 -24.94 -8.25 31.65
CA SER A 444 -26.35 -8.65 31.48
C SER A 444 -27.18 -7.43 31.07
N GLY A 445 -27.72 -7.43 29.86
CA GLY A 445 -28.63 -6.38 29.40
C GLY A 445 -28.77 -6.37 27.89
N GLY A 446 -29.99 -6.65 27.43
CA GLY A 446 -30.41 -6.39 26.05
C GLY A 446 -31.38 -5.21 26.02
N ASP A 447 -31.45 -4.55 24.88
CA ASP A 447 -32.46 -3.55 24.56
C ASP A 447 -33.86 -4.17 24.63
N TYR A 448 -34.82 -3.40 25.13
CA TYR A 448 -36.23 -3.82 25.18
C TYR A 448 -36.79 -3.92 23.76
N VAL A 449 -37.27 -5.11 23.38
CA VAL A 449 -37.94 -5.35 22.09
C VAL A 449 -39.43 -5.58 22.36
N PRO A 450 -40.33 -4.77 21.79
CA PRO A 450 -41.77 -4.98 21.92
C PRO A 450 -42.17 -6.36 21.38
N HIS A 451 -43.03 -7.08 22.11
CA HIS A 451 -43.49 -8.42 21.76
C HIS A 451 -44.14 -8.50 20.36
N ASN A 452 -44.74 -7.40 19.88
CA ASN A 452 -45.46 -7.32 18.59
C ASN A 452 -44.76 -6.41 17.57
N ALA A 453 -43.42 -6.35 17.61
CA ALA A 453 -42.66 -5.59 16.63
C ALA A 453 -42.96 -6.10 15.20
N LYS A 454 -43.50 -5.23 14.33
CA LYS A 454 -43.58 -5.48 12.89
C LYS A 454 -42.18 -5.74 12.33
N LYS A 455 -42.05 -6.81 11.55
CA LYS A 455 -40.81 -7.19 10.87
C LYS A 455 -41.05 -7.20 9.37
N GLY A 456 -40.03 -6.81 8.60
CA GLY A 456 -40.02 -6.98 7.15
C GLY A 456 -39.95 -8.47 6.77
N SER A 457 -39.87 -8.75 5.47
CA SER A 457 -39.67 -10.13 5.00
C SER A 457 -38.25 -10.60 5.29
N SER A 458 -38.11 -11.79 5.88
CA SER A 458 -36.79 -12.41 6.11
C SER A 458 -36.08 -12.79 4.81
N LEU A 459 -36.83 -13.21 3.78
CA LEU A 459 -36.25 -13.53 2.47
C LEU A 459 -35.70 -12.28 1.78
N LEU A 460 -36.42 -11.14 1.85
CA LEU A 460 -35.93 -9.88 1.29
C LEU A 460 -34.72 -9.35 2.06
N ALA A 461 -34.65 -9.55 3.37
CA ALA A 461 -33.45 -9.26 4.16
C ALA A 461 -32.27 -10.17 3.77
N GLY A 462 -32.53 -11.45 3.46
CA GLY A 462 -31.53 -12.38 2.94
C GLY A 462 -31.01 -11.97 1.56
N LEU A 463 -31.89 -11.60 0.62
CA LEU A 463 -31.49 -11.02 -0.68
C LEU A 463 -30.64 -9.77 -0.48
N GLY A 464 -31.05 -8.87 0.42
CA GLY A 464 -30.29 -7.69 0.81
C GLY A 464 -28.88 -7.98 1.27
N PHE A 465 -28.73 -8.95 2.17
CA PHE A 465 -27.44 -9.39 2.66
C PHE A 465 -26.59 -10.04 1.55
N GLY A 466 -27.18 -10.91 0.72
CA GLY A 466 -26.48 -11.53 -0.40
C GLY A 466 -25.98 -10.51 -1.42
N GLY A 467 -26.80 -9.52 -1.77
CA GLY A 467 -26.43 -8.44 -2.69
C GLY A 467 -25.35 -7.54 -2.09
N LEU A 468 -25.42 -7.24 -0.80
CA LEU A 468 -24.38 -6.50 -0.07
C LEU A 468 -23.05 -7.27 -0.06
N MET A 469 -23.07 -8.57 0.27
CA MET A 469 -21.89 -9.44 0.25
C MET A 469 -21.26 -9.49 -1.14
N PHE A 470 -22.09 -9.63 -2.18
CA PHE A 470 -21.60 -9.67 -3.54
C PHE A 470 -20.98 -8.34 -3.94
N ALA A 471 -21.68 -7.21 -3.73
CA ALA A 471 -21.19 -5.88 -4.10
C ALA A 471 -19.87 -5.51 -3.37
N THR A 472 -19.78 -5.82 -2.07
CA THR A 472 -18.55 -5.59 -1.31
C THR A 472 -17.40 -6.47 -1.79
N HIS A 473 -17.66 -7.73 -2.15
CA HIS A 473 -16.63 -8.62 -2.66
C HIS A 473 -16.21 -8.26 -4.09
N SER A 474 -17.15 -8.07 -5.02
CA SER A 474 -16.86 -7.82 -6.44
C SER A 474 -16.28 -6.44 -6.71
N LEU A 475 -16.63 -5.41 -5.93
CA LEU A 475 -16.23 -4.03 -6.23
C LEU A 475 -15.26 -3.41 -5.21
N LEU A 476 -15.29 -3.86 -3.95
CA LEU A 476 -14.62 -3.16 -2.83
C LEU A 476 -13.53 -3.98 -2.12
N SER A 477 -13.33 -5.24 -2.52
CA SER A 477 -12.25 -6.08 -1.96
C SER A 477 -10.88 -5.78 -2.55
N ASP A 478 -10.79 -4.86 -3.50
CA ASP A 478 -9.58 -4.20 -3.96
C ASP A 478 -9.90 -2.75 -4.33
N SER A 479 -8.92 -1.85 -4.16
CA SER A 479 -9.13 -0.42 -4.44
C SER A 479 -9.10 -0.07 -5.92
N SER A 480 -8.56 -0.95 -6.77
CA SER A 480 -8.34 -0.71 -8.20
C SER A 480 -9.41 -1.35 -9.11
N THR A 481 -10.28 -2.24 -8.61
CA THR A 481 -11.28 -2.91 -9.44
C THR A 481 -12.14 -1.95 -10.24
N MET A 482 -12.78 -0.96 -9.60
CA MET A 482 -13.60 0.03 -10.31
C MET A 482 -12.78 1.01 -11.18
N ILE A 483 -11.48 1.15 -10.92
CA ILE A 483 -10.57 1.94 -11.75
C ILE A 483 -10.34 1.21 -13.08
N LEU A 484 -10.09 -0.10 -13.05
CA LEU A 484 -9.89 -0.91 -14.25
C LEU A 484 -11.19 -1.06 -15.06
N TRP A 485 -12.38 -1.01 -14.44
CA TRP A 485 -13.65 -0.99 -15.16
C TRP A 485 -13.83 0.21 -16.10
N VAL A 486 -13.21 1.34 -15.75
CA VAL A 486 -13.37 2.61 -16.47
C VAL A 486 -12.12 2.99 -17.27
N TRP A 487 -11.15 2.08 -17.37
CA TRP A 487 -9.91 2.25 -18.11
C TRP A 487 -10.14 2.15 -19.63
N GLU A 488 -9.49 3.02 -20.39
CA GLU A 488 -9.61 3.10 -21.87
C GLU A 488 -8.24 3.28 -22.56
N GLY A 489 -7.12 3.03 -21.86
CA GLY A 489 -5.78 3.16 -22.44
C GLY A 489 -5.19 4.58 -22.43
N TYR A 490 -4.28 4.84 -23.36
CA TYR A 490 -3.50 6.08 -23.49
C TYR A 490 -4.04 6.99 -24.61
N PRO A 491 -3.93 8.33 -24.48
CA PRO A 491 -3.43 9.04 -23.29
C PRO A 491 -4.37 8.87 -22.09
N VAL A 492 -3.79 8.74 -20.89
CA VAL A 492 -4.56 8.50 -19.66
C VAL A 492 -5.53 9.65 -19.40
N ARG A 493 -6.83 9.36 -19.47
CA ARG A 493 -7.94 10.31 -19.24
C ARG A 493 -8.74 10.00 -17.98
N GLY A 494 -8.38 8.97 -17.23
CA GLY A 494 -9.11 8.47 -16.07
C GLY A 494 -8.23 8.33 -14.82
N PRO A 495 -8.78 7.71 -13.76
CA PRO A 495 -8.02 7.39 -12.56
C PRO A 495 -6.93 6.33 -12.84
N LEU A 496 -5.90 6.36 -12.00
CA LEU A 496 -4.82 5.37 -11.92
C LEU A 496 -4.89 4.61 -10.60
N ALA A 497 -4.48 3.34 -10.58
CA ALA A 497 -4.50 2.48 -9.38
C ALA A 497 -3.81 3.15 -8.17
N ALA A 498 -2.65 3.76 -8.38
CA ALA A 498 -2.01 4.70 -7.45
C ALA A 498 -1.91 6.10 -8.11
N PRO A 499 -2.27 7.20 -7.42
CA PRO A 499 -2.73 7.26 -6.03
C PRO A 499 -4.25 7.05 -5.86
N HIS A 500 -5.04 6.94 -6.93
CA HIS A 500 -6.50 7.10 -6.83
C HIS A 500 -7.22 5.96 -6.11
N GLY A 501 -6.62 4.76 -6.01
CA GLY A 501 -7.14 3.70 -5.14
C GLY A 501 -7.32 4.14 -3.68
N ALA A 502 -6.51 5.09 -3.20
CA ALA A 502 -6.71 5.71 -1.88
C ALA A 502 -8.04 6.46 -1.78
N VAL A 503 -8.51 7.09 -2.85
CA VAL A 503 -9.79 7.81 -2.89
C VAL A 503 -10.95 6.83 -2.72
N THR A 504 -10.91 5.66 -3.38
CA THR A 504 -11.88 4.57 -3.15
C THR A 504 -11.94 4.19 -1.68
N LEU A 505 -10.79 3.97 -1.03
CA LEU A 505 -10.69 3.57 0.38
C LEU A 505 -11.19 4.66 1.34
N ILE A 506 -10.95 5.94 1.02
CA ILE A 506 -11.49 7.08 1.77
C ILE A 506 -13.02 7.14 1.63
N CYS A 507 -13.56 6.97 0.42
CA CYS A 507 -15.00 6.94 0.17
C CYS A 507 -15.69 5.76 0.88
N MET A 508 -15.07 4.57 0.90
CA MET A 508 -15.54 3.43 1.69
C MET A 508 -15.64 3.77 3.18
N SER A 509 -14.60 4.42 3.71
CA SER A 509 -14.50 4.80 5.13
C SER A 509 -15.51 5.89 5.51
N ALA A 510 -15.68 6.89 4.64
CA ALA A 510 -16.67 7.96 4.80
C ALA A 510 -18.10 7.41 4.74
N GLY A 511 -18.37 6.50 3.79
CA GLY A 511 -19.64 5.81 3.66
C GLY A 511 -20.00 5.05 4.92
N LEU A 512 -19.07 4.23 5.43
CA LEU A 512 -19.27 3.46 6.67
C LEU A 512 -19.52 4.37 7.89
N PHE A 513 -18.73 5.44 8.04
CA PHE A 513 -18.89 6.40 9.13
C PHE A 513 -20.27 7.07 9.11
N LEU A 514 -20.66 7.60 7.94
CA LEU A 514 -21.94 8.29 7.78
C LEU A 514 -23.13 7.31 7.82
N GLY A 515 -22.95 6.06 7.41
CA GLY A 515 -23.93 4.98 7.57
C GLY A 515 -24.33 4.74 9.02
N ILE A 516 -23.39 4.93 9.93
CA ILE A 516 -23.60 4.79 11.38
C ILE A 516 -24.13 6.07 12.00
N ALA A 517 -23.67 7.23 11.54
CA ALA A 517 -24.15 8.52 12.03
C ALA A 517 -25.58 8.82 11.57
N LEU A 518 -25.93 8.42 10.35
CA LEU A 518 -27.18 8.74 9.66
C LEU A 518 -27.88 7.48 9.11
N PRO A 519 -28.15 6.43 9.92
CA PRO A 519 -28.69 5.16 9.44
C PRO A 519 -30.08 5.29 8.79
N GLY A 520 -30.86 6.31 9.19
CA GLY A 520 -32.15 6.62 8.58
C GLY A 520 -32.04 7.11 7.14
N PHE A 521 -30.98 7.85 6.79
CA PHE A 521 -30.73 8.29 5.42
C PHE A 521 -30.28 7.11 4.56
N PHE A 522 -29.27 6.34 4.99
CA PHE A 522 -28.76 5.21 4.21
C PHE A 522 -29.76 4.06 4.06
N GLY A 523 -30.72 3.92 4.98
CA GLY A 523 -31.86 3.02 4.85
C GLY A 523 -33.02 3.55 4.00
N SER A 524 -32.92 4.74 3.41
CA SER A 524 -34.00 5.37 2.65
C SER A 524 -33.94 5.03 1.16
N TRP A 525 -35.08 5.18 0.47
CA TRP A 525 -35.15 5.09 -0.99
C TRP A 525 -34.34 6.19 -1.70
N THR A 526 -34.13 7.34 -1.07
CA THR A 526 -33.29 8.41 -1.62
C THR A 526 -31.83 7.99 -1.70
N ALA A 527 -31.27 7.47 -0.60
CA ALA A 527 -29.89 6.96 -0.62
C ALA A 527 -29.73 5.77 -1.57
N PHE A 528 -30.71 4.86 -1.60
CA PHE A 528 -30.74 3.77 -2.58
C PHE A 528 -30.73 4.30 -4.03
N GLY A 529 -31.54 5.30 -4.34
CA GLY A 529 -31.59 5.93 -5.66
C GLY A 529 -30.25 6.56 -6.06
N LEU A 530 -29.56 7.23 -5.13
CA LEU A 530 -28.20 7.74 -5.36
C LEU A 530 -27.19 6.62 -5.62
N GLY A 531 -27.25 5.53 -4.84
CA GLY A 531 -26.45 4.34 -5.09
C GLY A 531 -26.71 3.72 -6.47
N ALA A 532 -27.97 3.65 -6.89
CA ALA A 532 -28.36 3.16 -8.21
C ALA A 532 -27.88 4.06 -9.35
N VAL A 533 -27.89 5.38 -9.17
CA VAL A 533 -27.25 6.33 -10.11
C VAL A 533 -25.75 6.08 -10.17
N GLY A 534 -25.08 5.89 -9.03
CA GLY A 534 -23.66 5.54 -8.99
C GLY A 534 -23.35 4.25 -9.77
N ALA A 535 -24.17 3.21 -9.58
CA ALA A 535 -24.08 1.96 -10.31
C ALA A 535 -24.28 2.13 -11.82
N ALA A 536 -25.27 2.91 -12.24
CA ALA A 536 -25.50 3.22 -13.65
C ALA A 536 -24.31 3.99 -14.26
N LEU A 537 -23.79 4.99 -13.55
CA LEU A 537 -22.64 5.77 -14.01
C LEU A 537 -21.40 4.90 -14.19
N LEU A 538 -21.08 4.04 -13.21
CA LEU A 538 -19.96 3.10 -13.30
C LEU A 538 -20.09 2.10 -14.46
N THR A 539 -21.33 1.67 -14.75
CA THR A 539 -21.59 0.66 -15.78
C THR A 539 -21.59 1.24 -17.20
N LEU A 540 -22.08 2.48 -17.36
CA LEU A 540 -22.36 3.07 -18.67
C LEU A 540 -21.30 4.06 -19.16
N TYR A 541 -20.43 4.56 -18.26
CA TYR A 541 -19.42 5.57 -18.60
C TYR A 541 -18.03 5.10 -18.22
N SER A 542 -17.03 5.53 -19.00
CA SER A 542 -15.62 5.29 -18.74
C SER A 542 -14.94 6.53 -18.11
N ASN A 543 -13.64 6.42 -17.85
CA ASN A 543 -12.78 7.47 -17.29
C ASN A 543 -13.33 8.05 -15.96
N TRP A 544 -13.08 9.33 -15.71
CA TRP A 544 -13.49 10.02 -14.49
C TRP A 544 -15.00 9.97 -14.22
N THR A 545 -15.85 10.08 -15.25
CA THR A 545 -17.31 10.06 -15.08
C THR A 545 -17.78 8.72 -14.52
N GLY A 546 -17.29 7.62 -15.08
CA GLY A 546 -17.55 6.28 -14.54
C GLY A 546 -17.01 6.12 -13.13
N TYR A 547 -15.80 6.62 -12.87
CA TYR A 547 -15.17 6.54 -11.56
C TYR A 547 -15.92 7.30 -10.47
N TYR A 548 -16.44 8.51 -10.76
CA TYR A 548 -17.30 9.23 -9.82
C TYR A 548 -18.57 8.44 -9.47
N GLY A 549 -19.12 7.71 -10.44
CA GLY A 549 -20.17 6.72 -10.23
C GLY A 549 -19.75 5.61 -9.26
N GLY A 550 -18.57 5.04 -9.47
CA GLY A 550 -17.95 4.03 -8.59
C GLY A 550 -17.73 4.54 -7.17
N LEU A 551 -17.24 5.76 -6.99
CA LEU A 551 -17.05 6.38 -5.67
C LEU A 551 -18.39 6.58 -4.94
N LEU A 552 -19.43 7.06 -5.64
CA LEU A 552 -20.77 7.19 -5.09
C LEU A 552 -21.35 5.84 -4.68
N LEU A 553 -21.15 4.81 -5.50
CA LEU A 553 -21.58 3.45 -5.22
C LEU A 553 -20.84 2.85 -4.01
N ALA A 554 -19.52 2.99 -3.93
CA ALA A 554 -18.72 2.54 -2.78
C ALA A 554 -19.15 3.21 -1.48
N PHE A 555 -19.38 4.52 -1.52
CA PHE A 555 -19.90 5.29 -0.38
C PHE A 555 -21.26 4.76 0.08
N TYR A 556 -22.17 4.49 -0.86
CA TYR A 556 -23.49 3.95 -0.55
C TYR A 556 -23.43 2.53 0.00
N ILE A 557 -22.70 1.60 -0.65
CA ILE A 557 -22.57 0.20 -0.23
C ILE A 557 -22.06 0.12 1.22
N MET A 558 -21.01 0.86 1.54
CA MET A 558 -20.44 0.87 2.90
C MET A 558 -21.36 1.54 3.92
N GLY A 559 -22.12 2.55 3.51
CA GLY A 559 -23.08 3.23 4.40
C GLY A 559 -24.38 2.44 4.65
N VAL A 560 -24.85 1.67 3.67
CA VAL A 560 -26.05 0.82 3.82
C VAL A 560 -25.75 -0.50 4.54
N ALA A 561 -24.48 -0.94 4.56
CA ALA A 561 -24.08 -2.21 5.18
C ALA A 561 -24.55 -2.37 6.64
N PRO A 562 -24.36 -1.38 7.55
CA PRO A 562 -24.84 -1.50 8.92
C PRO A 562 -26.36 -1.57 9.03
N VAL A 563 -27.09 -0.92 8.11
CA VAL A 563 -28.56 -0.89 8.09
C VAL A 563 -29.12 -2.26 7.70
N ILE A 564 -28.58 -2.87 6.64
CA ILE A 564 -29.00 -4.19 6.16
C ILE A 564 -28.66 -5.27 7.18
N ILE A 565 -27.44 -5.29 7.71
CA ILE A 565 -27.01 -6.32 8.67
C ILE A 565 -27.83 -6.21 9.97
N SER A 566 -28.06 -5.00 10.48
CA SER A 566 -28.87 -4.78 11.68
C SER A 566 -30.33 -5.21 11.51
N SER A 567 -30.89 -5.09 10.30
CA SER A 567 -32.21 -5.62 9.97
C SER A 567 -32.19 -7.15 9.89
N ALA A 568 -31.21 -7.73 9.20
CA ALA A 568 -31.09 -9.16 8.94
C ALA A 568 -31.01 -10.01 10.24
N VAL A 569 -30.33 -9.52 11.28
CA VAL A 569 -30.21 -10.23 12.56
C VAL A 569 -31.53 -10.38 13.34
N GLN A 570 -32.55 -9.59 13.01
CA GLN A 570 -33.85 -9.64 13.70
C GLN A 570 -34.73 -10.82 13.23
N HIS A 571 -34.29 -11.52 12.18
CA HIS A 571 -34.97 -12.66 11.57
C HIS A 571 -34.25 -13.98 11.90
N ASN A 572 -34.72 -15.10 11.35
CA ASN A 572 -34.03 -16.39 11.47
C ASN A 572 -32.70 -16.35 10.69
N PRO A 573 -31.55 -16.67 11.31
CA PRO A 573 -30.24 -16.59 10.65
C PRO A 573 -30.10 -17.51 9.43
N ALA A 574 -30.86 -18.61 9.36
CA ALA A 574 -30.86 -19.46 8.17
C ALA A 574 -31.55 -18.79 6.98
N SER A 575 -32.68 -18.11 7.20
CA SER A 575 -33.43 -17.46 6.12
C SER A 575 -32.88 -16.09 5.72
N THR A 576 -32.01 -15.49 6.54
CA THR A 576 -31.28 -14.27 6.18
C THR A 576 -29.86 -14.54 5.76
N PHE A 577 -28.98 -14.98 6.66
CA PHE A 577 -27.57 -15.20 6.33
C PHE A 577 -27.36 -16.45 5.48
N GLY A 578 -28.01 -17.57 5.80
CA GLY A 578 -27.87 -18.82 5.04
C GLY A 578 -28.37 -18.67 3.60
N PHE A 579 -29.62 -18.22 3.44
CA PHE A 579 -30.20 -17.90 2.14
C PHE A 579 -29.46 -16.74 1.43
N GLY A 580 -29.02 -15.72 2.16
CA GLY A 580 -28.24 -14.62 1.59
C GLY A 580 -26.90 -15.06 1.02
N PHE A 581 -26.14 -15.93 1.72
CA PHE A 581 -24.92 -16.53 1.16
C PHE A 581 -25.19 -17.44 -0.04
N PHE A 582 -26.30 -18.17 -0.03
CA PHE A 582 -26.74 -18.92 -1.20
C PHE A 582 -26.99 -18.01 -2.42
N CYS A 583 -27.72 -16.91 -2.25
CA CYS A 583 -27.91 -15.92 -3.32
C CYS A 583 -26.60 -15.22 -3.72
N TYR A 584 -25.71 -14.95 -2.77
CA TYR A 584 -24.37 -14.44 -3.05
C TYR A 584 -23.58 -15.41 -3.95
N ASN A 585 -23.64 -16.72 -3.71
CA ASN A 585 -22.98 -17.71 -4.58
C ASN A 585 -23.59 -17.74 -5.98
N ILE A 586 -24.92 -17.60 -6.11
CA ILE A 586 -25.57 -17.43 -7.43
C ILE A 586 -25.00 -16.21 -8.14
N MET A 587 -24.84 -15.09 -7.44
CA MET A 587 -24.25 -13.87 -8.02
C MET A 587 -22.78 -14.06 -8.39
N VAL A 588 -21.99 -14.80 -7.60
CA VAL A 588 -20.61 -15.17 -7.94
C VAL A 588 -20.57 -15.99 -9.23
N LEU A 589 -21.45 -17.00 -9.38
CA LEU A 589 -21.55 -17.80 -10.60
C LEU A 589 -22.03 -16.96 -11.79
N PHE A 590 -23.04 -16.11 -11.59
CA PHE A 590 -23.53 -15.21 -12.63
C PHE A 590 -22.42 -14.26 -13.12
N HIS A 591 -21.60 -13.74 -12.20
CA HIS A 591 -20.43 -12.93 -12.51
C HIS A 591 -19.34 -13.67 -13.31
N VAL A 592 -19.28 -15.00 -13.23
CA VAL A 592 -18.39 -15.84 -14.05
C VAL A 592 -19.03 -16.13 -15.41
N TRP A 593 -20.33 -16.43 -15.44
CA TRP A 593 -21.05 -16.80 -16.67
C TRP A 593 -21.00 -15.70 -17.75
N VAL A 594 -20.97 -14.42 -17.37
CA VAL A 594 -20.90 -13.31 -18.33
C VAL A 594 -19.59 -13.26 -19.13
N VAL A 595 -18.53 -13.94 -18.67
CA VAL A 595 -17.21 -13.99 -19.34
C VAL A 595 -16.85 -15.41 -19.78
N ALA A 596 -17.07 -16.41 -18.93
CA ALA A 596 -16.78 -17.81 -19.21
C ALA A 596 -17.92 -18.51 -19.97
N TYR A 597 -18.72 -17.76 -20.73
CA TYR A 597 -19.96 -18.26 -21.33
C TYR A 597 -19.72 -19.39 -22.33
N ALA A 598 -18.54 -19.46 -22.95
CA ALA A 598 -18.14 -20.56 -23.84
C ALA A 598 -17.91 -21.89 -23.09
N PHE A 599 -17.57 -21.82 -21.79
CA PHE A 599 -17.11 -22.95 -21.00
C PHE A 599 -18.15 -23.52 -20.03
N VAL A 600 -19.23 -22.77 -19.77
CA VAL A 600 -20.18 -23.09 -18.70
C VAL A 600 -21.58 -23.32 -19.25
N PRO A 601 -22.28 -24.42 -18.87
CA PRO A 601 -23.65 -24.67 -19.29
C PRO A 601 -24.58 -23.50 -18.94
N GLY A 602 -25.33 -23.02 -19.93
CA GLY A 602 -26.24 -21.87 -19.78
C GLY A 602 -25.54 -20.49 -19.85
N GLY A 603 -24.21 -20.45 -19.92
CA GLY A 603 -23.42 -19.23 -20.11
C GLY A 603 -23.86 -18.37 -21.30
N PRO A 604 -24.15 -18.93 -22.49
CA PRO A 604 -24.56 -18.13 -23.65
C PRO A 604 -25.84 -17.31 -23.44
N LEU A 605 -26.69 -17.67 -22.47
CA LEU A 605 -27.91 -16.93 -22.14
C LEU A 605 -27.65 -15.56 -21.49
N VAL A 606 -26.46 -15.39 -20.92
CA VAL A 606 -26.06 -14.19 -20.17
C VAL A 606 -24.73 -13.63 -20.67
N ARG A 607 -24.30 -14.03 -21.86
CA ARG A 607 -23.07 -13.57 -22.52
C ARG A 607 -23.00 -12.05 -22.50
N GLU A 608 -21.87 -11.51 -22.02
CA GLU A 608 -21.55 -10.08 -22.06
C GLU A 608 -22.51 -9.15 -21.27
N HIS A 609 -23.31 -9.71 -20.34
CA HIS A 609 -24.32 -8.97 -19.56
C HIS A 609 -23.87 -8.57 -18.13
N THR A 610 -22.76 -7.85 -18.01
CA THR A 610 -22.33 -7.27 -16.70
C THR A 610 -23.34 -6.23 -16.19
N ASP A 611 -24.08 -5.58 -17.07
CA ASP A 611 -25.19 -4.69 -16.74
C ASP A 611 -26.29 -5.43 -15.95
N TRP A 612 -26.65 -6.65 -16.35
CA TRP A 612 -27.63 -7.46 -15.62
C TRP A 612 -27.11 -7.85 -14.24
N VAL A 613 -25.83 -8.21 -14.11
CA VAL A 613 -25.19 -8.49 -12.82
C VAL A 613 -25.31 -7.29 -11.88
N MET A 614 -25.04 -6.07 -12.38
CA MET A 614 -25.18 -4.84 -11.61
C MET A 614 -26.64 -4.55 -11.23
N ILE A 615 -27.58 -4.68 -12.17
CA ILE A 615 -29.01 -4.49 -11.94
C ILE A 615 -29.51 -5.44 -10.85
N THR A 616 -29.21 -6.74 -10.97
CA THR A 616 -29.61 -7.75 -9.98
C THR A 616 -28.99 -7.45 -8.61
N THR A 617 -27.73 -7.03 -8.56
CA THR A 617 -27.06 -6.62 -7.31
C THR A 617 -27.81 -5.48 -6.63
N MET A 618 -28.16 -4.43 -7.38
CA MET A 618 -28.90 -3.28 -6.83
C MET A 618 -30.33 -3.66 -6.44
N LEU A 619 -31.03 -4.50 -7.22
CA LEU A 619 -32.36 -4.99 -6.84
C LEU A 619 -32.34 -5.81 -5.54
N MET A 620 -31.32 -6.65 -5.36
CA MET A 620 -31.11 -7.41 -4.12
C MET A 620 -30.87 -6.47 -2.93
N ILE A 621 -30.00 -5.47 -3.07
CA ILE A 621 -29.78 -4.45 -2.04
C ILE A 621 -31.09 -3.69 -1.74
N GLY A 622 -31.85 -3.31 -2.77
CA GLY A 622 -33.15 -2.64 -2.64
C GLY A 622 -34.20 -3.48 -1.89
N ALA A 623 -34.24 -4.79 -2.11
CA ALA A 623 -35.05 -5.72 -1.33
C ALA A 623 -34.65 -5.71 0.17
N GLY A 624 -33.34 -5.65 0.44
CA GLY A 624 -32.79 -5.47 1.78
C GLY A 624 -33.25 -4.18 2.45
N VAL A 625 -33.14 -3.06 1.73
CA VAL A 625 -33.58 -1.72 2.17
C VAL A 625 -35.07 -1.73 2.50
N PHE A 626 -35.91 -2.30 1.63
CA PHE A 626 -37.34 -2.42 1.88
C PHE A 626 -37.66 -3.21 3.16
N SER A 627 -36.98 -4.34 3.39
CA SER A 627 -37.15 -5.11 4.63
C SER A 627 -36.64 -4.34 5.86
N ALA A 628 -35.54 -3.60 5.72
CA ALA A 628 -34.95 -2.76 6.77
C ALA A 628 -35.85 -1.58 7.16
N LEU A 629 -36.53 -0.94 6.21
CA LEU A 629 -37.48 0.15 6.49
C LEU A 629 -38.61 -0.29 7.43
N ILE A 630 -39.12 -1.51 7.27
CA ILE A 630 -40.19 -2.07 8.13
C ILE A 630 -39.62 -2.53 9.48
N THR A 631 -38.50 -3.24 9.45
CA THR A 631 -37.90 -3.85 10.64
C THR A 631 -37.31 -2.78 11.56
N ASN A 632 -36.49 -1.87 11.04
CA ASN A 632 -35.77 -0.88 11.84
C ASN A 632 -36.68 0.26 12.34
N SER A 633 -37.74 0.62 11.60
CA SER A 633 -38.71 1.65 12.06
C SER A 633 -39.48 1.22 13.31
N THR A 634 -39.75 -0.08 13.42
CA THR A 634 -40.40 -0.69 14.58
C THR A 634 -39.46 -0.78 15.78
N HIS A 635 -38.17 -0.97 15.50
CA HIS A 635 -37.09 -0.99 16.50
C HIS A 635 -36.57 0.43 16.83
N LYS A 636 -37.35 1.49 16.58
CA LYS A 636 -37.04 2.88 16.97
C LYS A 636 -36.62 2.92 18.44
N GLN A 637 -35.32 3.10 18.67
CA GLN A 637 -34.75 3.31 19.98
C GLN A 637 -35.43 4.51 20.65
N LYS A 638 -36.12 4.29 21.78
CA LYS A 638 -36.03 5.27 22.88
C LYS A 638 -34.60 5.19 23.41
N SER A 639 -33.67 5.78 22.67
CA SER A 639 -32.27 5.87 23.06
C SER A 639 -32.21 6.82 24.26
N THR A 640 -32.34 6.29 25.46
CA THR A 640 -31.43 6.70 26.53
C THR A 640 -30.09 6.03 26.20
N SER A 641 -29.41 6.49 25.14
CA SER A 641 -28.09 5.99 24.78
C SER A 641 -27.23 6.11 26.04
N SER A 642 -26.85 4.99 26.63
CA SER A 642 -25.92 5.06 27.75
C SER A 642 -24.67 5.78 27.21
N PRO A 643 -24.10 6.76 27.95
CA PRO A 643 -22.86 7.44 27.56
C PRO A 643 -21.71 6.48 27.24
N ARG A 644 -21.82 5.21 27.68
CA ARG A 644 -20.84 4.14 27.50
C ARG A 644 -20.83 3.56 26.08
N GLY A 645 -22.00 3.44 25.43
CA GLY A 645 -22.11 2.91 24.05
C GLY A 645 -21.57 3.87 23.00
N ARG A 646 -21.89 5.17 23.11
CA ARG A 646 -21.35 6.23 22.24
C ARG A 646 -19.83 6.40 22.36
N LYS A 647 -19.28 6.20 23.57
CA LYS A 647 -17.83 6.24 23.83
C LYS A 647 -17.04 5.07 23.23
N GLN A 648 -17.68 3.92 22.96
CA GLN A 648 -16.98 2.74 22.44
C GLN A 648 -16.86 2.73 20.91
N SER A 649 -17.84 3.25 20.18
CA SER A 649 -17.74 3.41 18.71
C SER A 649 -16.66 4.43 18.31
N ALA A 650 -16.32 5.39 19.19
CA ALA A 650 -15.25 6.37 18.94
C ALA A 650 -13.88 5.73 18.70
N TYR A 651 -13.57 4.60 19.36
CA TYR A 651 -12.27 3.91 19.19
C TYR A 651 -12.11 3.31 17.79
N PHE A 652 -13.19 2.78 17.21
CA PHE A 652 -13.19 2.28 15.83
C PHE A 652 -12.95 3.42 14.85
N LEU A 653 -13.45 4.62 15.13
CA LEU A 653 -13.22 5.81 14.31
C LEU A 653 -11.76 6.30 14.40
N HIS A 654 -11.15 6.26 15.59
CA HIS A 654 -9.73 6.60 15.75
C HIS A 654 -8.86 5.64 14.93
N ILE A 655 -9.14 4.34 14.99
CA ILE A 655 -8.42 3.34 14.19
C ILE A 655 -8.69 3.57 12.70
N LEU A 656 -9.93 3.81 12.30
CA LEU A 656 -10.28 4.08 10.90
C LEU A 656 -9.56 5.33 10.36
N LEU A 657 -9.43 6.39 11.16
CA LEU A 657 -8.67 7.60 10.82
C LEU A 657 -7.17 7.29 10.67
N ALA A 658 -6.59 6.52 11.60
CA ALA A 658 -5.20 6.07 11.49
C ALA A 658 -4.97 5.23 10.22
N LEU A 659 -5.94 4.37 9.86
CA LEU A 659 -5.92 3.63 8.61
C LEU A 659 -5.98 4.56 7.39
N GLN A 660 -6.73 5.66 7.42
CA GLN A 660 -6.74 6.62 6.30
C GLN A 660 -5.42 7.36 6.15
N LEU A 661 -4.75 7.69 7.26
CA LEU A 661 -3.39 8.26 7.22
C LEU A 661 -2.41 7.26 6.60
N LEU A 662 -2.50 5.98 6.99
CA LEU A 662 -1.71 4.91 6.38
C LEU A 662 -1.99 4.78 4.88
N THR A 663 -3.26 4.81 4.46
CA THR A 663 -3.65 4.82 3.04
C THR A 663 -3.00 5.98 2.28
N GLY A 664 -3.04 7.19 2.84
CA GLY A 664 -2.39 8.36 2.25
C GLY A 664 -0.87 8.20 2.13
N SER A 665 -0.22 7.64 3.15
CA SER A 665 1.22 7.32 3.11
C SER A 665 1.56 6.26 2.06
N ILE A 666 0.77 5.20 1.95
CA ILE A 666 0.97 4.16 0.92
C ILE A 666 0.82 4.76 -0.48
N ALA A 667 -0.20 5.59 -0.71
CA ALA A 667 -0.42 6.22 -2.00
C ALA A 667 0.73 7.16 -2.40
N TYR A 668 1.32 7.85 -1.43
CA TYR A 668 2.50 8.68 -1.65
C TYR A 668 3.74 7.83 -2.00
N LEU A 669 3.95 6.71 -1.29
CA LEU A 669 5.08 5.80 -1.53
C LEU A 669 4.98 5.03 -2.85
N ARG A 670 3.76 4.70 -3.29
CA ARG A 670 3.47 4.04 -4.57
C ARG A 670 3.23 5.03 -5.71
N PHE A 671 3.54 6.31 -5.52
CA PHE A 671 3.41 7.28 -6.61
C PHE A 671 4.45 6.94 -7.70
N PRO A 672 4.07 6.84 -8.99
CA PRO A 672 4.97 6.39 -10.05
C PRO A 672 6.28 7.20 -10.11
N THR A 673 7.41 6.51 -10.05
CA THR A 673 8.77 7.08 -10.02
C THR A 673 9.29 7.57 -11.37
N ASN A 674 8.59 7.21 -12.46
CA ASN A 674 8.93 7.55 -13.84
C ASN A 674 10.35 7.13 -14.31
N ASP A 675 10.85 6.00 -13.82
CA ASP A 675 12.18 5.44 -14.11
C ASP A 675 12.17 4.46 -15.31
N TYR A 676 11.58 4.89 -16.41
CA TYR A 676 11.32 4.07 -17.60
C TYR A 676 12.53 3.98 -18.56
N VAL A 677 13.69 3.53 -18.09
CA VAL A 677 14.91 3.48 -18.90
C VAL A 677 15.05 2.13 -19.63
N PRO A 678 15.15 2.10 -20.98
CA PRO A 678 15.41 0.88 -21.77
C PRO A 678 16.82 0.32 -21.54
N TYR A 679 17.01 -0.99 -21.72
CA TYR A 679 18.24 -1.69 -21.37
C TYR A 679 19.42 -1.33 -22.29
N HIS A 680 19.18 -1.26 -23.60
CA HIS A 680 20.22 -1.11 -24.64
C HIS A 680 19.97 0.14 -25.49
N LYS A 681 19.93 1.30 -24.81
CA LYS A 681 19.59 2.60 -25.42
C LYS A 681 20.60 3.06 -26.47
N ASP A 682 21.88 2.75 -26.29
CA ASP A 682 22.98 3.26 -27.12
C ASP A 682 22.96 2.56 -28.50
N GLU A 683 22.52 1.30 -28.53
CA GLU A 683 22.29 0.50 -29.72
C GLU A 683 20.93 0.78 -30.39
N LYS A 684 20.10 1.67 -29.81
CA LYS A 684 18.71 1.93 -30.22
C LYS A 684 17.88 0.65 -30.38
N LEU A 685 18.07 -0.26 -29.43
CA LEU A 685 17.45 -1.59 -29.46
C LEU A 685 16.10 -1.59 -28.74
N ILE A 686 15.18 -2.40 -29.25
CA ILE A 686 13.97 -2.85 -28.59
C ILE A 686 14.10 -4.35 -28.36
N THR A 687 14.03 -4.80 -27.11
CA THR A 687 13.83 -6.21 -26.79
C THR A 687 12.34 -6.43 -26.47
N ALA A 688 11.62 -7.09 -27.36
CA ALA A 688 10.18 -7.30 -27.25
C ALA A 688 9.86 -8.77 -26.94
N GLY A 689 8.97 -9.04 -25.99
CA GLY A 689 8.56 -10.40 -25.63
C GLY A 689 7.05 -10.57 -25.51
N ILE A 690 6.59 -11.80 -25.64
CA ILE A 690 5.19 -12.21 -25.41
C ILE A 690 5.19 -13.35 -24.40
N TRP A 691 4.19 -13.35 -23.51
CA TRP A 691 4.01 -14.45 -22.56
C TRP A 691 2.54 -14.58 -22.12
N THR A 692 1.95 -15.76 -22.30
CA THR A 692 0.70 -16.12 -21.61
C THR A 692 0.98 -16.52 -20.16
N ILE A 693 0.30 -15.91 -19.19
CA ILE A 693 0.75 -15.93 -17.77
C ILE A 693 -0.17 -16.70 -16.81
N HIS A 694 -1.17 -17.42 -17.30
CA HIS A 694 -2.08 -18.25 -16.48
C HIS A 694 -2.62 -17.50 -15.26
N PHE A 695 -3.06 -16.26 -15.47
CA PHE A 695 -3.61 -15.42 -14.40
C PHE A 695 -2.65 -15.23 -13.20
N SER A 696 -1.33 -15.34 -13.45
CA SER A 696 -0.25 -15.28 -12.45
C SER A 696 -0.35 -16.33 -11.34
N LEU A 697 -0.78 -17.54 -11.71
CA LEU A 697 -0.70 -18.73 -10.87
C LEU A 697 0.26 -19.75 -11.50
N ASP A 698 1.18 -20.28 -10.71
CA ASP A 698 2.10 -21.32 -11.16
C ASP A 698 1.49 -22.72 -11.05
N ASN A 699 2.22 -23.73 -11.56
CA ASN A 699 1.79 -25.14 -11.58
C ASN A 699 1.52 -25.76 -10.19
N ASP A 700 1.87 -25.08 -9.11
CA ASP A 700 1.66 -25.53 -7.73
C ASP A 700 0.68 -24.61 -6.97
N MET A 701 -0.11 -23.81 -7.70
CA MET A 701 -1.10 -22.85 -7.19
C MET A 701 -0.45 -21.73 -6.34
N TRP A 702 0.78 -21.33 -6.66
CA TRP A 702 1.42 -20.16 -6.06
C TRP A 702 1.33 -18.93 -6.95
N SER A 703 1.31 -17.77 -6.31
CA SER A 703 1.43 -16.49 -7.01
C SER A 703 2.78 -16.38 -7.73
N SER A 704 2.79 -16.06 -9.03
CA SER A 704 3.99 -16.11 -9.86
C SER A 704 4.61 -14.75 -10.22
N GLU A 705 3.99 -13.63 -9.85
CA GLU A 705 4.32 -12.26 -10.32
C GLU A 705 5.79 -11.89 -10.05
N ARG A 706 6.33 -12.28 -8.89
CA ARG A 706 7.73 -11.98 -8.54
C ARG A 706 8.73 -12.77 -9.38
N ARG A 707 8.38 -14.01 -9.72
CA ARG A 707 9.22 -14.85 -10.58
C ARG A 707 9.13 -14.38 -12.03
N MET A 708 7.94 -13.97 -12.47
CA MET A 708 7.75 -13.31 -13.76
C MET A 708 8.58 -12.03 -13.87
N ARG A 709 8.56 -11.18 -12.84
CA ARG A 709 9.42 -9.99 -12.74
C ARG A 709 10.89 -10.35 -12.96
N ASP A 710 11.39 -11.36 -12.25
CA ASP A 710 12.79 -11.77 -12.38
C ASP A 710 13.12 -12.23 -13.82
N ALA A 711 12.24 -13.01 -14.44
CA ALA A 711 12.42 -13.47 -15.83
C ALA A 711 12.40 -12.31 -16.84
N ILE A 712 11.42 -11.40 -16.74
CA ILE A 712 11.31 -10.21 -17.61
C ILE A 712 12.55 -9.31 -17.48
N LYS A 713 13.02 -9.11 -16.24
CA LYS A 713 14.21 -8.31 -15.95
C LYS A 713 15.48 -8.93 -16.52
N GLU A 714 15.68 -10.22 -16.28
CA GLU A 714 16.89 -10.92 -16.71
C GLU A 714 16.94 -11.17 -18.21
N LEU A 715 15.79 -11.26 -18.88
CA LEU A 715 15.67 -11.26 -20.34
C LEU A 715 15.87 -9.87 -20.95
N GLU A 716 15.97 -8.83 -20.13
CA GLU A 716 16.16 -7.44 -20.55
C GLU A 716 15.03 -6.96 -21.48
N LEU A 717 13.78 -7.36 -21.19
CA LEU A 717 12.63 -6.97 -22.02
C LEU A 717 12.31 -5.49 -21.85
N ASP A 718 12.33 -4.75 -22.95
CA ASP A 718 11.90 -3.35 -23.02
C ASP A 718 10.40 -3.23 -23.25
N VAL A 719 9.82 -4.16 -24.00
CA VAL A 719 8.38 -4.21 -24.31
C VAL A 719 7.90 -5.64 -24.08
N VAL A 720 6.82 -5.83 -23.33
CA VAL A 720 6.25 -7.16 -23.12
C VAL A 720 4.73 -7.15 -23.21
N GLY A 721 4.20 -8.06 -24.02
CA GLY A 721 2.78 -8.41 -24.04
C GLY A 721 2.52 -9.55 -23.06
N LEU A 722 1.51 -9.40 -22.20
CA LEU A 722 1.07 -10.44 -21.27
C LEU A 722 -0.37 -10.83 -21.59
N LEU A 723 -0.64 -12.12 -21.70
CA LEU A 723 -1.98 -12.65 -22.01
C LEU A 723 -2.54 -13.46 -20.84
N GLU A 724 -3.87 -13.57 -20.76
CA GLU A 724 -4.56 -14.07 -19.56
C GLU A 724 -4.24 -13.20 -18.33
N SER A 725 -4.35 -11.89 -18.53
CA SER A 725 -3.95 -10.87 -17.57
C SER A 725 -5.10 -10.22 -16.79
N ASP A 726 -6.38 -10.49 -17.12
CA ASP A 726 -7.52 -9.96 -16.36
C ASP A 726 -7.71 -10.74 -15.04
N LEU A 727 -7.39 -10.07 -13.94
CA LEU A 727 -7.46 -10.61 -12.58
C LEU A 727 -8.51 -9.89 -11.70
N GLN A 728 -9.28 -8.96 -12.26
CA GLN A 728 -10.20 -8.08 -11.51
C GLN A 728 -11.60 -8.67 -11.35
N ARG A 729 -11.67 -9.99 -11.12
CA ARG A 729 -12.90 -10.72 -10.80
C ARG A 729 -12.72 -11.51 -9.51
N ILE A 730 -13.85 -11.81 -8.84
CA ILE A 730 -13.87 -12.58 -7.58
C ILE A 730 -13.09 -13.89 -7.69
N ILE A 731 -13.24 -14.61 -8.80
CA ILE A 731 -12.56 -15.90 -9.03
C ILE A 731 -11.04 -15.75 -9.21
N MET A 732 -10.53 -14.57 -9.58
CA MET A 732 -9.08 -14.28 -9.62
C MET A 732 -8.61 -13.44 -8.43
N GLY A 733 -9.48 -13.20 -7.44
CA GLY A 733 -9.14 -12.52 -6.18
C GLY A 733 -9.22 -10.99 -6.23
N ASN A 734 -9.76 -10.42 -7.32
CA ASN A 734 -9.76 -8.98 -7.60
C ASN A 734 -8.36 -8.37 -7.42
N ARG A 735 -7.40 -8.84 -8.21
CA ARG A 735 -6.00 -8.40 -8.14
C ARG A 735 -5.54 -7.91 -9.51
N ASP A 736 -4.29 -7.50 -9.60
CA ASP A 736 -3.67 -6.99 -10.81
C ASP A 736 -2.14 -7.11 -10.71
N THR A 737 -1.60 -8.10 -11.43
CA THR A 737 -0.16 -8.37 -11.52
C THR A 737 0.59 -7.25 -12.21
N THR A 738 -0.04 -6.57 -13.16
CA THR A 738 0.65 -5.59 -14.00
C THR A 738 1.06 -4.36 -13.19
N GLN A 739 0.34 -4.00 -12.12
CA GLN A 739 0.74 -2.96 -11.18
C GLN A 739 2.10 -3.26 -10.54
N TYR A 740 2.30 -4.48 -10.04
CA TYR A 740 3.58 -4.87 -9.43
C TYR A 740 4.71 -4.86 -10.46
N LEU A 741 4.47 -5.41 -11.64
CA LEU A 741 5.48 -5.46 -12.70
C LEU A 741 5.87 -4.06 -13.18
N ALA A 742 4.90 -3.17 -13.40
CA ALA A 742 5.13 -1.80 -13.84
C ALA A 742 5.92 -0.98 -12.82
N GLU A 743 5.54 -1.07 -11.53
CA GLU A 743 6.20 -0.35 -10.44
C GLU A 743 7.62 -0.88 -10.16
N ASP A 744 7.83 -2.20 -10.17
CA ASP A 744 9.15 -2.79 -9.82
C ASP A 744 10.14 -2.75 -10.99
N LEU A 745 9.67 -2.87 -12.25
CA LEU A 745 10.53 -2.85 -13.44
C LEU A 745 10.74 -1.45 -14.01
N GLY A 746 10.00 -0.44 -13.53
CA GLY A 746 9.96 0.89 -14.12
C GLY A 746 9.47 0.80 -15.57
N MET A 747 8.18 0.47 -15.75
CA MET A 747 7.53 0.36 -17.07
C MET A 747 6.19 1.10 -17.11
N TYR A 748 5.90 1.75 -18.24
CA TYR A 748 4.54 2.13 -18.60
C TYR A 748 3.68 0.88 -18.73
N VAL A 749 2.41 0.97 -18.36
CA VAL A 749 1.47 -0.14 -18.45
C VAL A 749 0.18 0.32 -19.11
N ASP A 750 -0.25 -0.42 -20.12
CA ASP A 750 -1.63 -0.50 -20.54
C ASP A 750 -2.22 -1.84 -20.09
N TYR A 751 -3.22 -1.77 -19.22
CA TYR A 751 -3.89 -2.93 -18.63
C TYR A 751 -4.74 -3.72 -19.64
N GLY A 752 -5.03 -3.12 -20.80
CA GLY A 752 -5.96 -3.66 -21.80
C GLY A 752 -7.43 -3.43 -21.46
N PRO A 753 -8.35 -4.13 -22.14
CA PRO A 753 -9.78 -4.01 -21.88
C PRO A 753 -10.11 -4.32 -20.41
N GLY A 754 -10.92 -3.45 -19.79
CA GLY A 754 -11.37 -3.65 -18.41
C GLY A 754 -12.18 -4.95 -18.22
N PRO A 755 -12.35 -5.44 -16.98
CA PRO A 755 -13.11 -6.66 -16.68
C PRO A 755 -14.60 -6.57 -17.04
N ASN A 756 -15.15 -5.38 -17.29
CA ASN A 756 -16.49 -5.20 -17.83
C ASN A 756 -16.58 -5.42 -19.36
N LYS A 757 -15.47 -5.75 -20.03
CA LYS A 757 -15.39 -6.03 -21.47
C LYS A 757 -15.33 -7.53 -21.80
N HIS A 758 -15.47 -8.40 -20.79
CA HIS A 758 -15.70 -9.85 -20.95
C HIS A 758 -14.61 -10.61 -21.72
N THR A 759 -13.34 -10.20 -21.57
CA THR A 759 -12.19 -10.93 -22.12
C THR A 759 -11.36 -11.57 -21.00
N TRP A 760 -10.43 -12.47 -21.32
CA TRP A 760 -9.44 -12.98 -20.37
C TRP A 760 -8.23 -12.05 -20.15
N GLY A 761 -8.21 -10.91 -20.84
CA GLY A 761 -7.19 -9.88 -20.69
C GLY A 761 -5.98 -10.04 -21.61
N SER A 762 -5.46 -8.90 -22.01
CA SER A 762 -4.20 -8.70 -22.73
C SER A 762 -3.62 -7.41 -22.19
N ALA A 763 -2.36 -7.40 -21.76
CA ALA A 763 -1.71 -6.22 -21.21
C ALA A 763 -0.40 -5.93 -21.95
N LEU A 764 -0.03 -4.65 -22.02
CA LEU A 764 1.24 -4.20 -22.59
C LEU A 764 2.03 -3.45 -21.52
N LEU A 765 3.27 -3.88 -21.28
CA LEU A 765 4.24 -3.12 -20.51
C LEU A 765 5.35 -2.63 -21.42
N SER A 766 5.81 -1.40 -21.21
CA SER A 766 6.82 -0.77 -22.05
C SER A 766 7.75 0.13 -21.24
N LYS A 767 9.06 0.05 -21.45
CA LYS A 767 10.05 1.04 -21.00
C LYS A 767 10.00 2.31 -21.86
N PHE A 768 9.41 2.24 -23.06
CA PHE A 768 9.16 3.40 -23.91
C PHE A 768 7.80 4.04 -23.59
N PRO A 769 7.67 5.38 -23.65
CA PRO A 769 6.40 6.06 -23.45
C PRO A 769 5.30 5.55 -24.39
N ILE A 770 4.16 5.16 -23.81
CA ILE A 770 2.94 4.86 -24.58
C ILE A 770 2.25 6.18 -24.91
N VAL A 771 2.27 6.56 -26.19
CA VAL A 771 1.73 7.84 -26.67
C VAL A 771 0.21 7.75 -26.83
N ASN A 772 -0.25 6.63 -27.37
CA ASN A 772 -1.66 6.36 -27.62
C ASN A 772 -1.89 4.85 -27.56
N SER A 773 -3.06 4.42 -27.09
CA SER A 773 -3.49 3.03 -27.26
C SER A 773 -4.99 2.92 -27.50
N THR A 774 -5.35 1.91 -28.27
CA THR A 774 -6.73 1.55 -28.61
C THR A 774 -6.95 0.09 -28.26
N HIS A 775 -8.10 -0.22 -27.65
CA HIS A 775 -8.50 -1.58 -27.34
C HIS A 775 -9.53 -2.07 -28.34
N HIS A 776 -9.27 -3.21 -28.95
CA HIS A 776 -10.18 -3.85 -29.89
C HIS A 776 -10.77 -5.11 -29.24
N LEU A 777 -12.09 -5.23 -29.31
CA LEU A 777 -12.81 -6.46 -29.02
C LEU A 777 -13.17 -7.08 -30.36
N LEU A 778 -12.51 -8.18 -30.70
CA LEU A 778 -12.61 -8.75 -32.05
C LEU A 778 -13.88 -9.58 -32.21
N PRO A 779 -14.39 -9.75 -33.45
CA PRO A 779 -15.63 -10.47 -33.70
C PRO A 779 -15.61 -11.90 -33.14
N SER A 780 -16.68 -12.27 -32.46
CA SER A 780 -16.85 -13.61 -31.88
C SER A 780 -18.32 -14.03 -31.93
N PRO A 781 -18.81 -14.57 -33.06
CA PRO A 781 -20.20 -14.99 -33.16
C PRO A 781 -20.56 -16.19 -32.29
N VAL A 782 -19.60 -17.06 -31.95
CA VAL A 782 -19.87 -18.32 -31.23
C VAL A 782 -19.04 -18.45 -29.95
N GLY A 783 -17.74 -18.26 -30.07
CA GLY A 783 -16.72 -18.55 -29.05
C GLY A 783 -16.38 -17.38 -28.15
N GLU A 784 -15.13 -17.32 -27.74
CA GLU A 784 -14.59 -16.30 -26.84
C GLU A 784 -14.33 -14.96 -27.54
N LEU A 785 -14.64 -13.87 -26.83
CA LEU A 785 -14.30 -12.51 -27.24
C LEU A 785 -12.79 -12.23 -27.07
N ALA A 786 -12.10 -12.13 -28.20
CA ALA A 786 -10.65 -11.93 -28.25
C ALA A 786 -10.24 -10.45 -28.09
N PRO A 787 -9.37 -10.12 -27.11
CA PRO A 787 -8.83 -8.77 -26.93
C PRO A 787 -7.60 -8.51 -27.81
N ALA A 788 -7.50 -7.31 -28.38
CA ALA A 788 -6.26 -6.77 -28.92
C ALA A 788 -5.97 -5.34 -28.41
N ILE A 789 -4.70 -5.05 -28.11
CA ILE A 789 -4.20 -3.70 -27.88
C ILE A 789 -3.47 -3.25 -29.16
N GLU A 790 -3.78 -2.07 -29.67
CA GLU A 790 -2.97 -1.32 -30.63
C GLU A 790 -2.37 -0.12 -29.90
N ALA A 791 -1.06 -0.13 -29.65
CA ALA A 791 -0.38 0.95 -28.92
C ALA A 791 0.72 1.58 -29.77
N THR A 792 0.81 2.92 -29.77
CA THR A 792 1.93 3.64 -30.35
C THR A 792 2.92 3.99 -29.25
N LEU A 793 4.17 3.55 -29.40
CA LEU A 793 5.29 3.84 -28.52
C LEU A 793 6.21 4.91 -29.13
N ASP A 794 6.73 5.83 -28.31
CA ASP A 794 7.84 6.71 -28.71
C ASP A 794 9.19 6.04 -28.40
N VAL A 795 9.79 5.45 -29.44
CA VAL A 795 11.03 4.68 -29.33
C VAL A 795 12.17 5.46 -29.96
N TYR A 796 13.02 6.05 -29.11
CA TYR A 796 14.17 6.87 -29.54
C TYR A 796 13.79 7.99 -30.53
N GLY A 797 12.60 8.59 -30.39
CA GLY A 797 12.06 9.62 -31.28
C GLY A 797 11.33 9.08 -32.52
N THR A 798 11.17 7.76 -32.64
CA THR A 798 10.43 7.10 -33.73
C THR A 798 9.16 6.47 -33.19
N MET A 799 8.03 6.75 -33.84
CA MET A 799 6.74 6.15 -33.46
C MET A 799 6.65 4.72 -33.97
N VAL A 800 6.57 3.76 -33.05
CA VAL A 800 6.47 2.31 -33.35
C VAL A 800 5.14 1.80 -32.84
N ASP A 801 4.38 1.12 -33.69
CA ASP A 801 3.10 0.52 -33.29
C ASP A 801 3.32 -0.92 -32.77
N VAL A 802 2.85 -1.21 -31.57
CA VAL A 802 2.90 -2.53 -30.94
C VAL A 802 1.48 -3.05 -30.77
N PHE A 803 1.24 -4.24 -31.31
CA PHE A 803 -0.01 -4.95 -31.18
C PHE A 803 0.15 -6.09 -30.16
N VAL A 804 -0.75 -6.19 -29.18
CA VAL A 804 -0.80 -7.35 -28.26
C VAL A 804 -2.13 -8.05 -28.41
N PHE A 805 -2.13 -9.32 -28.81
CA PHE A 805 -3.35 -10.03 -29.20
C PHE A 805 -3.46 -11.43 -28.60
N HIS A 806 -4.62 -11.71 -27.99
CA HIS A 806 -5.00 -13.04 -27.52
C HIS A 806 -6.10 -13.58 -28.43
N SER A 807 -5.78 -14.56 -29.28
CA SER A 807 -6.75 -15.17 -30.20
C SER A 807 -7.79 -16.02 -29.46
N GLY A 808 -8.98 -16.13 -30.04
CA GLY A 808 -10.01 -17.06 -29.60
C GLY A 808 -9.58 -18.53 -29.78
N GLN A 809 -10.37 -19.41 -29.16
CA GLN A 809 -10.02 -20.82 -28.98
C GLN A 809 -9.97 -21.64 -30.27
N GLU A 810 -9.34 -22.82 -30.21
CA GLU A 810 -9.21 -23.70 -31.36
C GLU A 810 -10.57 -24.19 -31.88
N GLU A 811 -11.48 -24.45 -30.95
CA GLU A 811 -12.81 -25.06 -31.11
C GLU A 811 -13.77 -24.20 -31.95
N ASP A 812 -13.47 -22.90 -32.12
CA ASP A 812 -14.30 -21.95 -32.88
C ASP A 812 -13.55 -21.40 -34.13
N PRO A 813 -13.43 -22.19 -35.22
CA PRO A 813 -12.70 -21.78 -36.42
C PRO A 813 -13.20 -20.49 -37.07
N GLU A 814 -14.50 -20.24 -37.05
CA GLU A 814 -15.09 -19.04 -37.66
C GLU A 814 -14.75 -17.77 -36.89
N ASP A 815 -14.78 -17.82 -35.56
CA ASP A 815 -14.32 -16.74 -34.70
C ASP A 815 -12.85 -16.42 -35.00
N ARG A 816 -11.98 -17.44 -35.01
CA ARG A 816 -10.56 -17.24 -35.36
C ARG A 816 -10.35 -16.68 -36.77
N ARG A 817 -11.15 -17.11 -37.76
CA ARG A 817 -11.09 -16.56 -39.12
C ARG A 817 -11.41 -15.07 -39.11
N LEU A 818 -12.54 -14.68 -38.52
CA LEU A 818 -12.98 -13.27 -38.43
C LEU A 818 -12.00 -12.40 -37.64
N GLN A 819 -11.47 -12.94 -36.53
CA GLN A 819 -10.46 -12.29 -35.71
C GLN A 819 -9.17 -12.06 -36.51
N SER A 820 -8.71 -13.06 -37.28
CA SER A 820 -7.53 -12.94 -38.12
C SER A 820 -7.69 -11.87 -39.22
N GLU A 821 -8.86 -11.79 -39.85
CA GLU A 821 -9.15 -10.80 -40.88
C GLU A 821 -9.21 -9.39 -40.32
N TYR A 822 -9.83 -9.22 -39.14
CA TYR A 822 -9.90 -7.94 -38.45
C TYR A 822 -8.50 -7.44 -38.07
N LEU A 823 -7.69 -8.28 -37.41
CA LEU A 823 -6.37 -7.89 -36.96
C LEU A 823 -5.42 -7.64 -38.14
N ALA A 824 -5.46 -8.46 -39.19
CA ALA A 824 -4.67 -8.22 -40.39
C ALA A 824 -4.98 -6.86 -41.01
N LYS A 825 -6.27 -6.47 -41.07
CA LYS A 825 -6.67 -5.15 -41.55
C LYS A 825 -6.16 -4.02 -40.66
N ALA A 826 -6.22 -4.16 -39.33
CA ALA A 826 -5.70 -3.18 -38.38
C ALA A 826 -4.17 -3.01 -38.55
N MET A 827 -3.43 -4.11 -38.56
CA MET A 827 -1.98 -4.09 -38.78
C MET A 827 -1.61 -3.50 -40.13
N LYS A 828 -2.36 -3.81 -41.21
CA LYS A 828 -2.11 -3.26 -42.55
C LYS A 828 -2.33 -1.74 -42.62
N ALA A 829 -3.29 -1.23 -41.85
CA ALA A 829 -3.63 0.19 -41.84
C ALA A 829 -2.56 1.06 -41.19
N SER A 830 -1.74 0.50 -40.28
CA SER A 830 -0.63 1.25 -39.68
C SER A 830 0.46 1.56 -40.72
N PRO A 831 0.84 2.83 -40.92
CA PRO A 831 1.93 3.21 -41.82
C PRO A 831 3.31 3.22 -41.12
N ARG A 832 3.37 2.79 -39.85
CA ARG A 832 4.56 2.88 -39.00
C ARG A 832 5.27 1.52 -38.90
N PRO A 833 6.56 1.51 -38.51
CA PRO A 833 7.20 0.30 -38.02
C PRO A 833 6.34 -0.36 -36.95
N ALA A 834 6.13 -1.68 -37.05
CA ALA A 834 5.23 -2.36 -36.15
C ALA A 834 5.71 -3.74 -35.71
N ILE A 835 5.28 -4.13 -34.51
CA ILE A 835 5.52 -5.44 -33.89
C ILE A 835 4.19 -6.01 -33.42
N LEU A 836 3.89 -7.26 -33.75
CA LEU A 836 2.81 -8.03 -33.12
C LEU A 836 3.41 -8.98 -32.08
N LEU A 837 2.82 -8.99 -30.90
CA LEU A 837 3.09 -9.90 -29.78
C LEU A 837 1.80 -10.66 -29.51
N SER A 838 1.72 -11.94 -29.88
CA SER A 838 0.42 -12.61 -29.89
C SER A 838 0.44 -14.09 -29.55
N TYR A 839 -0.75 -14.59 -29.21
CA TYR A 839 -1.08 -16.00 -29.12
C TYR A 839 -2.13 -16.31 -30.19
N LEU A 840 -1.74 -17.08 -31.22
CA LEU A 840 -2.52 -17.24 -32.46
C LEU A 840 -3.20 -18.61 -32.61
N VAL A 841 -2.69 -19.65 -31.95
CA VAL A 841 -3.22 -21.04 -32.08
C VAL A 841 -3.24 -21.50 -33.54
N VAL A 842 -2.12 -21.36 -34.23
CA VAL A 842 -1.96 -21.77 -35.64
C VAL A 842 -0.60 -22.42 -35.83
N LYS A 843 -0.49 -23.28 -36.85
CA LYS A 843 0.82 -23.76 -37.33
C LYS A 843 1.40 -22.77 -38.34
N PRO A 844 2.74 -22.59 -38.36
CA PRO A 844 3.38 -21.81 -39.40
C PRO A 844 2.98 -22.32 -40.79
N THR A 845 2.74 -21.39 -41.72
CA THR A 845 2.36 -21.66 -43.13
C THR A 845 0.96 -22.25 -43.36
N GLU A 846 0.20 -22.59 -42.30
CA GLU A 846 -1.11 -23.24 -42.42
C GLU A 846 -2.29 -22.31 -42.07
N GLY A 847 -3.39 -22.42 -42.83
CA GLY A 847 -4.66 -21.76 -42.50
C GLY A 847 -4.53 -20.25 -42.28
N ASN A 848 -5.04 -19.78 -41.13
CA ASN A 848 -5.08 -18.36 -40.76
C ASN A 848 -3.70 -17.72 -40.59
N TYR A 849 -2.62 -18.50 -40.47
CA TYR A 849 -1.24 -17.97 -40.49
C TYR A 849 -1.02 -17.05 -41.69
N ASN A 850 -1.51 -17.44 -42.87
CA ASN A 850 -1.36 -16.69 -44.12
C ASN A 850 -2.24 -15.42 -44.19
N THR A 851 -3.09 -15.20 -43.19
CA THR A 851 -3.82 -13.94 -42.99
C THR A 851 -3.01 -12.99 -42.13
N TYR A 852 -2.34 -13.50 -41.08
CA TYR A 852 -1.48 -12.71 -40.20
C TYR A 852 -0.12 -12.39 -40.83
N VAL A 853 0.43 -13.27 -41.66
CA VAL A 853 1.75 -13.13 -42.29
C VAL A 853 1.59 -12.98 -43.80
N GLY A 854 2.21 -11.94 -44.36
CA GLY A 854 2.20 -11.66 -45.80
C GLY A 854 1.46 -10.38 -46.17
N GLU A 855 1.10 -10.24 -47.45
CA GLU A 855 0.63 -8.96 -48.00
C GLU A 855 -0.65 -8.41 -47.33
N LYS A 856 -1.55 -9.29 -46.86
CA LYS A 856 -2.82 -8.92 -46.26
C LYS A 856 -2.64 -8.06 -45.01
N SER A 857 -1.73 -8.44 -44.12
CA SER A 857 -1.36 -7.68 -42.91
C SER A 857 -0.18 -6.73 -43.14
N GLY A 858 0.67 -7.04 -44.11
CA GLY A 858 1.99 -6.42 -44.28
C GLY A 858 3.02 -6.88 -43.24
N MET A 859 2.70 -7.87 -42.40
CA MET A 859 3.60 -8.37 -41.36
C MET A 859 4.42 -9.56 -41.84
N HIS A 860 5.64 -9.66 -41.33
CA HIS A 860 6.57 -10.77 -41.53
C HIS A 860 6.78 -11.53 -40.23
N ASP A 861 6.95 -12.84 -40.33
CA ASP A 861 7.23 -13.69 -39.17
C ASP A 861 8.65 -13.49 -38.63
N ILE A 862 8.82 -13.52 -37.31
CA ILE A 862 10.12 -13.46 -36.63
C ILE A 862 11.06 -14.57 -37.10
N ASP A 863 10.58 -15.76 -37.46
CA ASP A 863 11.35 -16.76 -38.22
C ASP A 863 10.45 -17.91 -38.73
N VAL A 864 10.24 -18.00 -40.05
CA VAL A 864 9.39 -19.04 -40.66
C VAL A 864 9.96 -20.47 -40.50
N SER A 865 11.26 -20.61 -40.26
CA SER A 865 11.90 -21.92 -40.07
C SER A 865 11.65 -22.54 -38.69
N ASP A 866 11.19 -21.74 -37.73
CA ASP A 866 10.66 -22.24 -36.45
C ASP A 866 9.26 -22.82 -36.65
N TRP A 867 9.25 -24.07 -37.14
CA TRP A 867 8.04 -24.83 -37.50
C TRP A 867 7.30 -25.41 -36.29
N ASP A 868 7.94 -25.50 -35.13
CA ASP A 868 7.38 -26.09 -33.89
C ASP A 868 6.73 -25.03 -33.00
N ARG A 869 6.05 -24.06 -33.62
CA ARG A 869 5.24 -23.03 -32.94
C ARG A 869 3.76 -23.34 -33.11
N TRP A 870 3.01 -23.02 -32.06
CA TRP A 870 1.57 -23.22 -32.02
C TRP A 870 0.87 -22.04 -31.34
N CYS A 871 1.30 -21.73 -30.13
CA CYS A 871 0.70 -20.71 -29.28
C CYS A 871 1.21 -19.31 -29.63
N GLU A 872 2.45 -19.00 -29.25
CA GLU A 872 3.00 -17.64 -29.28
C GLU A 872 3.65 -17.29 -30.61
N TYR A 873 3.55 -16.02 -31.00
CA TYR A 873 4.12 -15.47 -32.22
C TYR A 873 4.61 -14.04 -32.00
N ILE A 874 5.75 -13.74 -32.61
CA ILE A 874 6.20 -12.36 -32.85
C ILE A 874 6.19 -12.12 -34.35
N LEU A 875 5.48 -11.09 -34.80
CA LEU A 875 5.54 -10.62 -36.19
C LEU A 875 6.07 -9.19 -36.22
N TYR A 876 6.62 -8.76 -37.35
CA TYR A 876 7.16 -7.41 -37.49
C TYR A 876 7.04 -6.87 -38.91
N LYS A 877 7.08 -5.55 -39.06
CA LYS A 877 7.24 -4.86 -40.35
C LYS A 877 7.95 -3.53 -40.18
N ASP A 878 8.62 -3.12 -41.24
CA ASP A 878 9.32 -1.83 -41.40
C ASP A 878 10.28 -1.50 -40.24
N ILE A 879 10.79 -2.55 -39.57
CA ILE A 879 11.77 -2.47 -38.49
C ILE A 879 12.82 -3.58 -38.67
N LYS A 880 14.07 -3.29 -38.30
CA LYS A 880 15.18 -4.23 -38.46
C LYS A 880 15.19 -5.26 -37.34
N ARG A 881 14.84 -6.51 -37.65
CA ARG A 881 15.06 -7.68 -36.76
C ARG A 881 16.56 -7.99 -36.68
N VAL A 882 17.08 -8.22 -35.48
CA VAL A 882 18.49 -8.63 -35.25
C VAL A 882 18.64 -9.89 -34.41
N GLY A 883 17.58 -10.33 -33.72
CA GLY A 883 17.64 -11.59 -32.98
C GLY A 883 16.28 -12.15 -32.57
N TYR A 884 16.27 -13.45 -32.28
CA TYR A 884 15.10 -14.21 -31.84
C TYR A 884 15.53 -15.30 -30.83
N ALA A 885 14.73 -15.51 -29.79
CA ALA A 885 14.95 -16.56 -28.80
C ALA A 885 13.63 -17.13 -28.28
N ARG A 886 13.64 -18.45 -28.01
CA ARG A 886 12.61 -19.16 -27.23
C ARG A 886 13.18 -19.50 -25.87
N VAL A 887 12.46 -19.16 -24.82
CA VAL A 887 12.92 -19.33 -23.43
C VAL A 887 11.90 -20.14 -22.66
N SER A 888 12.35 -21.21 -22.01
CA SER A 888 11.46 -22.10 -21.26
C SER A 888 10.68 -21.37 -20.19
N ARG A 889 9.44 -21.84 -19.97
CA ARG A 889 8.47 -21.33 -18.99
C ARG A 889 8.80 -21.58 -17.52
N GLY A 890 9.83 -22.38 -17.25
CA GLY A 890 10.09 -22.92 -15.92
C GLY A 890 8.88 -23.70 -15.40
N THR A 891 8.40 -23.34 -14.21
CA THR A 891 7.18 -23.93 -13.62
C THR A 891 6.02 -22.94 -13.54
N ILE A 892 6.12 -21.80 -14.23
CA ILE A 892 5.17 -20.69 -14.12
C ILE A 892 3.93 -20.96 -14.96
N THR A 893 4.09 -21.29 -16.24
CA THR A 893 2.98 -21.57 -17.17
C THR A 893 3.24 -22.86 -17.95
N ASP A 894 2.38 -23.16 -18.92
CA ASP A 894 2.57 -24.19 -19.95
C ASP A 894 3.11 -23.63 -21.28
N THR A 895 3.01 -22.32 -21.51
CA THR A 895 3.60 -21.56 -22.61
C THR A 895 5.01 -21.07 -22.31
N GLU A 896 5.93 -21.23 -23.26
CA GLU A 896 7.27 -20.63 -23.18
C GLU A 896 7.21 -19.10 -23.39
N ILE A 897 8.35 -18.42 -23.32
CA ILE A 897 8.47 -16.99 -23.62
C ILE A 897 9.14 -16.87 -24.98
N GLN A 898 8.52 -16.16 -25.92
CA GLN A 898 9.20 -15.72 -27.14
C GLN A 898 9.76 -14.31 -27.01
N VAL A 899 10.97 -14.10 -27.51
CA VAL A 899 11.66 -12.80 -27.45
C VAL A 899 12.28 -12.45 -28.80
N GLY A 900 12.00 -11.25 -29.30
CA GLY A 900 12.59 -10.66 -30.50
C GLY A 900 13.41 -9.41 -30.18
N LYS A 901 14.52 -9.21 -30.88
CA LYS A 901 15.35 -8.00 -30.80
C LYS A 901 15.25 -7.21 -32.10
N PHE A 902 14.97 -5.91 -31.98
CA PHE A 902 14.74 -5.01 -33.11
C PHE A 902 15.55 -3.72 -32.96
N VAL A 903 16.12 -3.23 -34.05
CA VAL A 903 16.90 -1.98 -34.08
C VAL A 903 16.12 -0.89 -34.79
N VAL A 904 16.04 0.28 -34.16
CA VAL A 904 15.37 1.45 -34.70
C VAL A 904 16.35 2.35 -35.46
N GLY A 905 15.99 2.74 -36.68
CA GLY A 905 16.79 3.63 -37.53
C GLY A 905 17.70 2.93 -38.53
N GLU A 906 17.76 1.60 -38.52
CA GLU A 906 18.39 0.80 -39.57
C GLU A 906 17.36 0.31 -40.61
N PRO A 907 17.75 0.09 -41.88
CA PRO A 907 16.84 -0.44 -42.90
C PRO A 907 16.30 -1.80 -42.49
N ALA A 908 14.98 -2.00 -42.63
CA ALA A 908 14.36 -3.29 -42.37
C ALA A 908 14.95 -4.39 -43.26
N SER A 909 15.11 -5.59 -42.70
CA SER A 909 15.50 -6.80 -43.43
C SER A 909 14.53 -7.91 -43.08
N TYR A 910 14.06 -8.62 -44.10
CA TYR A 910 13.16 -9.77 -43.97
C TYR A 910 13.84 -11.09 -44.37
N SER A 911 15.17 -11.07 -44.57
CA SER A 911 15.93 -12.28 -44.86
C SER A 911 16.09 -13.13 -43.60
N ASN A 912 15.97 -14.45 -43.72
CA ASN A 912 16.27 -15.41 -42.64
C ASN A 912 17.74 -15.87 -42.66
N ASP A 913 18.62 -15.13 -43.31
CA ASP A 913 20.07 -15.38 -43.27
C ASP A 913 20.60 -15.16 -41.85
N ARG A 914 21.04 -16.25 -41.23
CA ARG A 914 21.58 -16.26 -39.86
C ARG A 914 23.05 -15.89 -39.85
N ILE A 915 23.45 -15.12 -38.84
CA ILE A 915 24.86 -14.81 -38.54
C ILE A 915 25.29 -15.46 -37.23
N SER A 916 26.58 -15.75 -37.12
CA SER A 916 27.15 -16.29 -35.88
C SER A 916 27.27 -15.20 -34.81
N GLU A 917 27.11 -15.58 -33.54
CA GLU A 917 27.07 -14.60 -32.43
C GLU A 917 28.36 -13.77 -32.30
N ASP A 918 29.51 -14.30 -32.71
CA ASP A 918 30.78 -13.55 -32.72
C ASP A 918 30.75 -12.32 -33.64
N GLN A 919 29.87 -12.32 -34.66
CA GLN A 919 29.64 -11.20 -35.57
C GLN A 919 28.64 -10.19 -35.00
N VAL A 920 27.90 -10.54 -33.95
CA VAL A 920 26.87 -9.69 -33.34
C VAL A 920 27.53 -8.75 -32.31
N PRO A 921 27.27 -7.43 -32.34
CA PRO A 921 27.76 -6.52 -31.32
C PRO A 921 27.30 -6.92 -29.91
N PRO A 922 28.13 -6.80 -28.86
CA PRO A 922 27.78 -7.23 -27.51
C PRO A 922 26.43 -6.73 -26.99
N GLY A 923 26.08 -5.45 -27.19
CA GLY A 923 24.78 -4.89 -26.76
C GLY A 923 23.56 -5.45 -27.51
N ARG A 924 23.75 -6.12 -28.65
CA ARG A 924 22.67 -6.77 -29.41
C ARG A 924 22.52 -8.26 -29.06
N ARG A 925 23.45 -8.84 -28.31
CA ARG A 925 23.39 -10.26 -27.91
C ARG A 925 22.32 -10.48 -26.84
N PHE A 926 21.75 -11.67 -26.78
CA PHE A 926 20.88 -12.04 -25.67
C PHE A 926 21.70 -12.44 -24.42
N PRO A 927 21.10 -12.36 -23.22
CA PRO A 927 21.80 -12.67 -21.98
C PRO A 927 22.31 -14.12 -21.90
N ALA A 928 23.63 -14.31 -21.74
CA ALA A 928 24.24 -15.64 -21.66
C ALA A 928 23.73 -16.50 -20.47
N LEU A 929 23.09 -15.88 -19.48
CA LEU A 929 22.52 -16.51 -18.28
C LEU A 929 21.54 -17.66 -18.58
N PHE A 930 20.83 -17.61 -19.71
CA PHE A 930 19.83 -18.62 -20.08
C PHE A 930 20.40 -19.82 -20.84
N ARG A 931 21.71 -19.89 -21.08
CA ARG A 931 22.34 -21.05 -21.73
C ARG A 931 22.45 -22.24 -20.77
N GLY A 932 22.51 -23.45 -21.33
CA GLY A 932 22.65 -24.69 -20.55
C GLY A 932 21.43 -24.93 -19.65
N GLU A 933 21.65 -25.08 -18.35
CA GLU A 933 20.56 -25.26 -17.38
C GLU A 933 19.77 -23.96 -17.11
N GLY A 934 20.29 -22.82 -17.55
CA GLY A 934 19.67 -21.51 -17.37
C GLY A 934 19.54 -21.09 -15.91
N VAL A 935 18.50 -20.30 -15.60
CA VAL A 935 18.27 -19.69 -14.30
C VAL A 935 16.83 -19.88 -13.84
N ARG A 936 16.64 -20.42 -12.64
CA ARG A 936 15.30 -20.67 -12.03
C ARG A 936 14.31 -21.42 -12.93
N GLY A 937 14.82 -22.30 -13.80
CA GLY A 937 14.04 -23.10 -14.75
C GLY A 937 13.77 -22.42 -16.11
N HIS A 938 14.24 -21.19 -16.30
CA HIS A 938 14.23 -20.48 -17.58
C HIS A 938 15.57 -20.71 -18.29
N ARG A 939 15.53 -21.27 -19.50
CA ARG A 939 16.70 -21.52 -20.37
C ARG A 939 16.31 -21.36 -21.83
N TYR A 940 17.28 -21.14 -22.71
CA TYR A 940 17.01 -21.24 -24.15
C TYR A 940 16.50 -22.64 -24.47
N HIS A 941 15.37 -22.69 -25.16
CA HIS A 941 14.60 -23.89 -25.41
C HIS A 941 14.32 -24.04 -26.91
N VAL A 942 14.06 -25.27 -27.37
CA VAL A 942 13.92 -25.67 -28.79
C VAL A 942 15.22 -25.58 -29.61
N PHE A 943 15.98 -24.50 -29.48
CA PHE A 943 17.23 -24.30 -30.24
C PHE A 943 18.49 -24.29 -29.37
N ASP A 944 18.36 -24.39 -28.04
CA ASP A 944 19.43 -24.29 -27.01
C ASP A 944 20.28 -23.00 -27.02
N GLU A 945 20.12 -22.16 -28.05
CA GLU A 945 20.78 -20.87 -28.23
C GLU A 945 19.86 -19.87 -28.97
N PRO A 946 20.08 -18.55 -28.81
CA PRO A 946 19.39 -17.53 -29.59
C PRO A 946 19.86 -17.51 -31.05
N TRP A 947 18.98 -17.10 -31.95
CA TRP A 947 19.31 -16.85 -33.36
C TRP A 947 19.52 -15.35 -33.62
N TYR A 948 20.45 -15.03 -34.52
CA TYR A 948 20.79 -13.66 -34.91
C TYR A 948 20.80 -13.48 -36.42
N TYR A 949 20.54 -12.25 -36.86
CA TYR A 949 20.36 -11.92 -38.28
C TYR A 949 21.19 -10.69 -38.69
N ALA A 950 21.69 -10.72 -39.93
CA ALA A 950 22.46 -9.64 -40.55
C ALA A 950 21.61 -8.40 -40.83
#